data_AF-A0A1G5Y2Q8-F1
#
_entry.id   AF-A0A1G5Y2Q8-F1
#
_cell.length_a   1.000
_cell.length_b   1.000
_cell.length_c   1.000
_cell.angle_alpha   90.00
_cell.angle_beta   90.00
_cell.angle_gamma   90.00
#
_symmetry.space_group_name_H-M   'P 1'
#
loop_
_entity.id
_entity.type
_entity.pdbx_description
1 polymer ?
#
loop_
_entity_poly.entity_id
_entity_poly.type
_entity_poly.pdbx_seq_one_letter_code
_entity_poly.pdbx_strand_id
1 'polypeptide(L)'
;MSQINRTLLDKLFENPNPQPERPEVLRLFKELSYRMFPGKLDFITFLKTSNIDKQYVFSERIIHHLCYVSNFPPTYFAMTDVLSLETFMKRTYTEKDARDSFIPRDHFIHLVNLYLLGIYIFFYNSDFFNRIIKDNRFQRANEMVMQPYIGEIKDFISEWRYFVLYHDIGYVPEIFSNDLKISDAGKTYKELKHSTNDFQSSLSGDEVLRQTSFFGALEIMSKIFVAQLVLRNSTKKIDSKNICFRNFKRSNLVLTEGEKDLLPGDFDKVFAPTLRETYYLEKVFTNSCLKPLLSVWGSINIIVLGIAKQTGELAYISFCSEDKRKLIVKQKYKDNSEVQALIKNPQLVIYDDYRSVNFEHEYILKRDISLEGMDKSMPFSSDDISLALDIMDSDFSIKFAEINNEEQFFDFYYELYLHIYRMIRQYIVPGKTPQNNKAAKNYDKFINLWKCSSEVNFDDHRKLQENIYPLIKGSFSEEIEKSCMKYLQLNGFANEGNGSLDGVDNAIDQVVDSYVAELLSKLQSSEEIYVIKGKIKEVYRLKMEQMASVLRIYSYLYARLRHVFGSNGTGFAYSFNYKDRLENGDSEFCKEYIDRKKGNGTFEGILKYYKIPHGNRINHGFASAKYAAAMFSFFRNSIEAEKDEALDLKMVEILFDISNSEKKEEYRNKYIDDYDHIFENVLYAIFIHDVYPDKFQGGSKYYNMSTSITDAFSYLALVSDALQDWNRPQSLNSSLLDLRPYEHASDSFNIEVTDRGINVYEEGVEASQKRLEKMINDMKHLKNIKAHLKDGYVQEKVY
;
A
#
# COMPACT_ATOMS: atom_id res chain seq x y z
N MET A 1 -12.63 22.03 14.38
CA MET A 1 -11.57 21.65 13.43
C MET A 1 -10.41 22.59 13.71
N SER A 2 -9.24 22.04 14.04
CA SER A 2 -8.03 22.85 14.30
C SER A 2 -7.66 23.66 13.05
N GLN A 3 -7.01 24.80 13.25
CA GLN A 3 -6.65 25.71 12.17
C GLN A 3 -5.70 25.05 11.17
N ILE A 4 -4.72 24.31 11.66
CA ILE A 4 -3.83 23.48 10.84
C ILE A 4 -4.53 22.36 10.07
N ASN A 5 -5.52 21.65 10.64
CA ASN A 5 -6.31 20.71 9.84
C ASN A 5 -7.03 21.40 8.68
N ARG A 6 -7.54 22.63 8.91
CA ARG A 6 -8.15 23.45 7.86
C ARG A 6 -7.12 23.88 6.82
N THR A 7 -5.92 24.27 7.24
CA THR A 7 -4.82 24.62 6.32
C THR A 7 -4.43 23.44 5.46
N LEU A 8 -4.19 22.26 6.03
CA LEU A 8 -3.85 21.06 5.26
C LEU A 8 -4.98 20.64 4.31
N LEU A 9 -6.24 20.75 4.77
CA LEU A 9 -7.41 20.46 3.94
C LEU A 9 -7.47 21.40 2.72
N ASP A 10 -7.33 22.70 2.94
CA ASP A 10 -7.32 23.71 1.87
C ASP A 10 -6.14 23.49 0.92
N LYS A 11 -4.92 23.40 1.46
CA LYS A 11 -3.67 23.38 0.68
C LYS A 11 -3.41 22.07 -0.04
N LEU A 12 -3.87 20.94 0.47
CA LEU A 12 -3.61 19.64 -0.15
C LEU A 12 -4.80 19.14 -0.99
N PHE A 13 -6.03 19.52 -0.66
CA PHE A 13 -7.22 18.88 -1.24
C PHE A 13 -8.23 19.84 -1.88
N GLU A 14 -8.59 20.95 -1.23
CA GLU A 14 -9.68 21.82 -1.71
C GLU A 14 -9.19 22.85 -2.75
N ASN A 15 -8.11 23.59 -2.44
CA ASN A 15 -7.54 24.63 -3.30
C ASN A 15 -6.00 24.52 -3.42
N PRO A 16 -5.46 23.40 -3.92
CA PRO A 16 -4.02 23.24 -4.02
C PRO A 16 -3.41 24.26 -4.99
N ASN A 17 -2.45 25.04 -4.48
CA ASN A 17 -1.67 26.01 -5.25
C ASN A 17 -0.22 26.07 -4.73
N PRO A 18 0.53 24.95 -4.80
CA PRO A 18 1.92 24.92 -4.36
C PRO A 18 2.79 25.81 -5.25
N GLN A 19 3.67 26.61 -4.65
CA GLN A 19 4.60 27.51 -5.32
C GLN A 19 3.94 28.28 -6.49
N PRO A 20 3.06 29.27 -6.23
CA PRO A 20 2.21 29.89 -7.26
C PRO A 20 2.93 30.50 -8.47
N GLU A 21 4.21 30.84 -8.31
CA GLU A 21 5.08 31.36 -9.38
C GLU A 21 5.60 30.25 -10.31
N ARG A 22 5.36 28.98 -9.98
CA ARG A 22 5.86 27.76 -10.64
C ARG A 22 4.71 26.83 -11.05
N PRO A 23 3.99 27.14 -12.15
CA PRO A 23 2.83 26.36 -12.58
C PRO A 23 3.15 24.88 -12.89
N GLU A 24 4.41 24.56 -13.20
CA GLU A 24 4.87 23.19 -13.37
C GLU A 24 4.77 22.36 -12.08
N VAL A 25 4.96 22.96 -10.91
CA VAL A 25 4.86 22.27 -9.61
C VAL A 25 3.41 21.90 -9.32
N LEU A 26 2.46 22.82 -9.57
CA LEU A 26 1.02 22.53 -9.47
C LEU A 26 0.60 21.40 -10.42
N ARG A 27 1.13 21.38 -11.65
CA ARG A 27 0.86 20.30 -12.60
C ARG A 27 1.33 18.95 -12.06
N LEU A 28 2.57 18.88 -11.55
CA LEU A 28 3.15 17.65 -10.98
C LEU A 28 2.41 17.20 -9.71
N PHE A 29 2.00 18.14 -8.85
CA PHE A 29 1.18 17.86 -7.67
C PHE A 29 -0.15 17.20 -8.06
N LYS A 30 -0.86 17.77 -9.05
CA LYS A 30 -2.12 17.19 -9.55
C LYS A 30 -1.90 15.82 -10.19
N GLU A 31 -0.85 15.69 -11.01
CA GLU A 31 -0.50 14.45 -11.70
C GLU A 31 -0.17 13.32 -10.73
N LEU A 32 0.50 13.61 -9.61
CA LEU A 32 0.91 12.62 -8.62
C LEU A 32 -0.06 12.51 -7.42
N SER A 33 -1.23 13.17 -7.48
CA SER A 33 -2.18 13.23 -6.38
C SER A 33 -2.64 11.84 -5.91
N TYR A 34 -2.90 10.91 -6.83
CA TYR A 34 -3.33 9.55 -6.48
C TYR A 34 -2.21 8.76 -5.76
N ARG A 35 -0.95 9.04 -6.08
CA ARG A 35 0.22 8.41 -5.45
C ARG A 35 0.52 9.02 -4.07
N MET A 36 0.29 10.32 -3.91
CA MET A 36 0.43 11.02 -2.64
C MET A 36 -0.71 10.67 -1.68
N PHE A 37 -1.95 10.63 -2.16
CA PHE A 37 -3.15 10.48 -1.32
C PHE A 37 -4.01 9.30 -1.79
N PRO A 38 -3.49 8.06 -1.68
CA PRO A 38 -4.28 6.88 -2.04
C PRO A 38 -5.52 6.80 -1.13
N GLY A 39 -6.71 6.61 -1.70
CA GLY A 39 -7.96 6.71 -0.94
C GLY A 39 -8.20 8.12 -0.38
N LYS A 40 -7.98 9.14 -1.21
CA LYS A 40 -8.05 10.58 -0.90
C LYS A 40 -9.18 11.01 0.05
N LEU A 41 -10.36 10.39 -0.07
CA LEU A 41 -11.51 10.67 0.79
C LEU A 41 -11.25 10.36 2.27
N ASP A 42 -10.43 9.35 2.60
CA ASP A 42 -10.09 9.01 3.97
C ASP A 42 -9.23 10.11 4.61
N PHE A 43 -8.27 10.69 3.87
CA PHE A 43 -7.49 11.86 4.32
C PHE A 43 -8.37 13.10 4.54
N ILE A 44 -9.25 13.40 3.59
CA ILE A 44 -10.19 14.52 3.72
C ILE A 44 -11.08 14.34 4.95
N THR A 45 -11.59 13.11 5.15
CA THR A 45 -12.48 12.81 6.28
C THR A 45 -11.73 12.86 7.61
N PHE A 46 -10.50 12.35 7.66
CA PHE A 46 -9.58 12.47 8.79
C PHE A 46 -9.39 13.93 9.23
N LEU A 47 -9.11 14.84 8.29
CA LEU A 47 -8.92 16.27 8.58
C LEU A 47 -10.22 16.96 9.02
N LYS A 48 -11.37 16.55 8.46
CA LYS A 48 -12.68 17.14 8.77
C LYS A 48 -13.28 16.68 10.09
N THR A 49 -12.98 15.45 10.54
CA THR A 49 -13.57 14.92 11.77
C THR A 49 -12.97 15.61 13.01
N SER A 50 -13.83 15.99 13.95
CA SER A 50 -13.44 16.46 15.29
C SER A 50 -13.50 15.36 16.35
N ASN A 51 -14.01 14.18 16.00
CA ASN A 51 -14.07 13.03 16.89
C ASN A 51 -12.77 12.21 16.74
N ILE A 52 -12.06 12.04 17.84
CA ILE A 52 -10.75 11.36 17.89
C ILE A 52 -10.85 9.87 17.56
N ASP A 53 -11.88 9.17 18.00
CA ASP A 53 -12.07 7.74 17.67
C ASP A 53 -12.31 7.56 16.17
N LYS A 54 -13.04 8.48 15.53
CA LYS A 54 -13.18 8.51 14.07
C LYS A 54 -11.83 8.81 13.39
N GLN A 55 -11.02 9.73 13.93
CA GLN A 55 -9.67 9.99 13.39
C GLN A 55 -8.80 8.74 13.44
N TYR A 56 -8.84 7.96 14.53
CA TYR A 56 -8.15 6.67 14.60
C TYR A 56 -8.61 5.70 13.52
N VAL A 57 -9.93 5.55 13.32
CA VAL A 57 -10.47 4.67 12.27
C VAL A 57 -9.97 5.07 10.88
N PHE A 58 -9.98 6.37 10.55
CA PHE A 58 -9.43 6.82 9.27
C PHE A 58 -7.91 6.70 9.20
N SER A 59 -7.20 6.89 10.32
CA SER A 59 -5.74 6.73 10.36
C SER A 59 -5.33 5.28 10.09
N GLU A 60 -6.02 4.30 10.67
CA GLU A 60 -5.80 2.89 10.39
C GLU A 60 -6.01 2.58 8.91
N ARG A 61 -7.09 3.09 8.32
CA ARG A 61 -7.38 2.90 6.89
C ARG A 61 -6.33 3.54 5.98
N ILE A 62 -5.91 4.77 6.31
CA ILE A 62 -4.86 5.49 5.59
C ILE A 62 -3.54 4.72 5.66
N ILE A 63 -3.10 4.32 6.86
CA ILE A 63 -1.84 3.59 7.05
C ILE A 63 -1.88 2.25 6.31
N HIS A 64 -2.98 1.51 6.40
CA HIS A 64 -3.14 0.25 5.67
C HIS A 64 -3.09 0.46 4.15
N HIS A 65 -3.70 1.54 3.63
CA HIS A 65 -3.62 1.88 2.21
C HIS A 65 -2.19 2.29 1.81
N LEU A 66 -1.49 3.08 2.63
CA LEU A 66 -0.08 3.43 2.41
C LEU A 66 0.81 2.18 2.40
N CYS A 67 0.57 1.20 3.27
CA CYS A 67 1.26 -0.10 3.21
C CYS A 67 0.95 -0.85 1.92
N TYR A 68 -0.31 -0.87 1.48
CA TYR A 68 -0.70 -1.57 0.24
C TYR A 68 -0.04 -0.98 -1.01
N VAL A 69 0.04 0.35 -1.15
CA VAL A 69 0.66 0.99 -2.33
C VAL A 69 2.19 1.07 -2.26
N SER A 70 2.80 0.44 -1.25
CA SER A 70 4.23 0.46 -1.00
C SER A 70 4.90 -0.82 -1.49
N ASN A 71 6.02 -0.69 -2.20
CA ASN A 71 6.78 -1.87 -2.64
C ASN A 71 7.53 -2.59 -1.51
N PHE A 72 7.87 -1.85 -0.45
CA PHE A 72 8.63 -2.35 0.69
C PHE A 72 7.95 -1.93 2.00
N PRO A 73 6.72 -2.39 2.27
CA PRO A 73 6.00 -1.99 3.47
C PRO A 73 6.56 -2.71 4.70
N PRO A 74 6.43 -2.13 5.92
CA PRO A 74 6.54 -2.93 7.12
C PRO A 74 5.42 -3.97 7.13
N THR A 75 5.56 -5.03 7.94
CA THR A 75 4.42 -5.92 8.12
C THR A 75 3.28 -5.14 8.78
N TYR A 76 2.06 -5.28 8.27
CA TYR A 76 0.92 -4.54 8.83
C TYR A 76 0.75 -4.81 10.32
N PHE A 77 1.07 -6.02 10.78
CA PHE A 77 0.95 -6.35 12.19
C PHE A 77 2.01 -5.67 13.07
N ALA A 78 3.23 -5.44 12.57
CA ALA A 78 4.22 -4.63 13.29
C ALA A 78 3.68 -3.21 13.57
N MET A 79 2.89 -2.66 12.64
CA MET A 79 2.17 -1.39 12.85
C MET A 79 1.01 -1.55 13.83
N THR A 80 0.19 -2.59 13.68
CA THR A 80 -0.94 -2.80 14.62
C THR A 80 -0.49 -3.13 16.04
N ASP A 81 0.74 -3.59 16.24
CA ASP A 81 1.31 -3.78 17.56
C ASP A 81 1.55 -2.46 18.27
N VAL A 82 1.96 -1.40 17.55
CA VAL A 82 2.01 -0.04 18.09
C VAL A 82 0.60 0.36 18.57
N LEU A 83 -0.41 0.18 17.73
CA LEU A 83 -1.81 0.50 18.06
C LEU A 83 -2.36 -0.37 19.21
N SER A 84 -1.98 -1.64 19.26
CA SER A 84 -2.44 -2.57 20.28
C SER A 84 -1.81 -2.24 21.63
N LEU A 85 -0.54 -1.81 21.63
CA LEU A 85 0.17 -1.31 22.80
C LEU A 85 -0.47 -0.01 23.31
N GLU A 86 -0.79 0.93 22.42
CA GLU A 86 -1.56 2.13 22.76
C GLU A 86 -2.91 1.77 23.38
N THR A 87 -3.70 0.94 22.71
CA THR A 87 -5.03 0.53 23.19
C THR A 87 -4.96 -0.15 24.55
N PHE A 88 -3.95 -0.99 24.76
CA PHE A 88 -3.72 -1.65 26.03
C PHE A 88 -3.35 -0.64 27.13
N MET A 89 -2.45 0.30 26.85
CA MET A 89 -2.12 1.38 27.78
C MET A 89 -3.40 2.16 28.13
N LYS A 90 -4.25 2.46 27.15
CA LYS A 90 -5.53 3.18 27.34
C LYS A 90 -6.37 2.49 28.41
N ARG A 91 -6.57 1.18 28.27
CA ARG A 91 -7.41 0.37 29.17
C ARG A 91 -6.86 0.27 30.59
N THR A 92 -5.53 0.10 30.72
CA THR A 92 -4.92 -0.11 32.04
C THR A 92 -4.98 1.15 32.91
N TYR A 93 -4.68 2.32 32.32
CA TYR A 93 -4.66 3.56 33.09
C TYR A 93 -6.07 4.05 33.44
N THR A 94 -7.08 3.76 32.61
CA THR A 94 -8.49 4.09 32.94
C THR A 94 -9.05 3.28 34.12
N GLU A 95 -8.52 2.09 34.41
CA GLU A 95 -9.02 1.25 35.50
C GLU A 95 -8.42 1.60 36.87
N LYS A 96 -7.21 2.15 36.91
CA LYS A 96 -6.51 2.48 38.17
C LYS A 96 -6.68 3.93 38.62
N ASP A 97 -6.83 4.86 37.68
CA ASP A 97 -7.07 6.27 37.97
C ASP A 97 -8.39 6.69 37.34
N ALA A 98 -9.48 6.66 38.13
CA ALA A 98 -10.82 7.10 37.74
C ALA A 98 -10.92 8.64 37.56
N ARG A 99 -10.00 9.22 36.80
CA ARG A 99 -10.13 10.55 36.20
C ARG A 99 -10.00 10.36 34.70
N ASP A 100 -11.11 10.50 33.98
CA ASP A 100 -11.37 10.32 32.54
C ASP A 100 -10.44 11.09 31.56
N SER A 101 -9.13 11.10 31.78
CA SER A 101 -8.21 12.10 31.19
C SER A 101 -6.86 11.54 30.73
N PHE A 102 -6.62 10.23 30.81
CA PHE A 102 -5.43 9.61 30.22
C PHE A 102 -5.78 9.01 28.86
N ILE A 103 -5.28 9.64 27.79
CA ILE A 103 -5.21 9.01 26.47
C ILE A 103 -3.72 8.65 26.29
N PRO A 104 -3.37 7.41 25.91
CA PRO A 104 -2.01 7.06 25.52
C PRO A 104 -1.67 7.65 24.16
N ARG A 105 -0.37 7.67 23.83
CA ARG A 105 0.21 8.25 22.61
C ARG A 105 -0.59 7.89 21.34
N ASP A 106 -0.63 8.83 20.41
CA ASP A 106 -1.47 8.84 19.22
C ASP A 106 -0.70 8.48 17.95
N HIS A 107 0.20 7.48 18.00
CA HIS A 107 1.18 7.24 16.92
C HIS A 107 0.50 7.08 15.56
N PHE A 108 -0.64 6.38 15.42
CA PHE A 108 -1.34 6.28 14.13
C PHE A 108 -1.80 7.64 13.58
N ILE A 109 -2.35 8.50 14.43
CA ILE A 109 -2.78 9.85 14.06
C ILE A 109 -1.55 10.72 13.75
N HIS A 110 -0.51 10.59 14.57
CA HIS A 110 0.78 11.23 14.41
C HIS A 110 1.43 10.87 13.07
N LEU A 111 1.46 9.60 12.67
CA LEU A 111 2.00 9.16 11.38
C LEU A 111 1.24 9.76 10.20
N VAL A 112 -0.09 9.86 10.28
CA VAL A 112 -0.88 10.51 9.22
C VAL A 112 -0.61 12.02 9.16
N ASN A 113 -0.53 12.69 10.31
CA ASN A 113 -0.19 14.12 10.37
C ASN A 113 1.23 14.37 9.85
N LEU A 114 2.21 13.55 10.23
CA LEU A 114 3.59 13.59 9.74
C LEU A 114 3.62 13.42 8.21
N TYR A 115 2.88 12.43 7.69
CA TYR A 115 2.75 12.19 6.27
C TYR A 115 2.23 13.44 5.53
N LEU A 116 1.09 13.99 5.97
CA LEU A 116 0.50 15.18 5.36
C LEU A 116 1.40 16.41 5.45
N LEU A 117 2.05 16.64 6.59
CA LEU A 117 2.90 17.79 6.83
C LEU A 117 4.15 17.78 5.93
N GLY A 118 4.81 16.64 5.77
CA GLY A 118 5.98 16.57 4.90
C GLY A 118 5.65 16.73 3.42
N ILE A 119 4.53 16.18 2.95
CA ILE A 119 4.03 16.43 1.59
C ILE A 119 3.74 17.93 1.41
N TYR A 120 3.10 18.56 2.39
CA TYR A 120 2.80 20.00 2.36
C TYR A 120 4.08 20.84 2.29
N ILE A 121 5.06 20.60 3.19
CA ILE A 121 6.32 21.36 3.20
C ILE A 121 7.09 21.15 1.90
N PHE A 122 7.23 19.91 1.43
CA PHE A 122 7.97 19.60 0.20
C PHE A 122 7.42 20.35 -1.03
N PHE A 123 6.10 20.34 -1.23
CA PHE A 123 5.52 21.00 -2.41
C PHE A 123 5.40 22.52 -2.26
N TYR A 124 5.26 23.06 -1.05
CA TYR A 124 5.02 24.50 -0.86
C TYR A 124 6.29 25.32 -0.59
N ASN A 125 7.38 24.71 -0.14
CA ASN A 125 8.65 25.38 0.09
C ASN A 125 9.64 25.08 -1.05
N SER A 126 10.05 26.09 -1.81
CA SER A 126 10.91 25.86 -2.98
C SER A 126 12.32 25.43 -2.62
N ASP A 127 12.84 25.81 -1.45
CA ASP A 127 14.15 25.36 -0.99
C ASP A 127 14.16 23.85 -0.72
N PHE A 128 13.18 23.34 0.02
CA PHE A 128 13.03 21.89 0.23
C PHE A 128 12.80 21.16 -1.09
N PHE A 129 11.86 21.65 -1.91
CA PHE A 129 11.58 21.07 -3.22
C PHE A 129 12.86 20.96 -4.06
N ASN A 130 13.57 22.06 -4.28
CA ASN A 130 14.72 22.08 -5.19
C ASN A 130 15.89 21.25 -4.67
N ARG A 131 16.12 21.21 -3.36
CA ARG A 131 17.22 20.44 -2.76
C ARG A 131 16.93 18.95 -2.77
N ILE A 132 15.74 18.52 -2.36
CA ILE A 132 15.37 17.10 -2.37
C ILE A 132 15.35 16.58 -3.81
N ILE A 133 14.80 17.35 -4.75
CA ILE A 133 14.86 16.99 -6.17
C ILE A 133 16.31 16.84 -6.65
N LYS A 134 17.20 17.74 -6.24
CA LYS A 134 18.62 17.65 -6.61
C LYS A 134 19.30 16.43 -5.98
N ASP A 135 18.99 16.12 -4.73
CA ASP A 135 19.57 14.98 -4.01
C ASP A 135 19.05 13.65 -4.59
N ASN A 136 17.79 13.62 -5.05
CA ASN A 136 17.18 12.48 -5.72
C ASN A 136 17.53 12.40 -7.22
N ARG A 137 18.35 13.30 -7.75
CA ARG A 137 18.99 13.16 -9.07
C ARG A 137 20.20 12.23 -8.96
N PHE A 138 19.94 10.94 -8.86
CA PHE A 138 20.97 9.92 -9.09
C PHE A 138 20.94 9.48 -10.57
N GLN A 139 21.99 8.79 -11.02
CA GLN A 139 22.14 8.35 -12.41
C GLN A 139 21.12 7.26 -12.77
N ARG A 140 19.85 7.62 -12.90
CA ARG A 140 18.93 6.82 -13.70
C ARG A 140 19.41 6.93 -15.14
N ALA A 141 19.65 5.81 -15.81
CA ALA A 141 20.04 5.74 -17.23
C ALA A 141 18.98 6.31 -18.21
N ASN A 142 18.03 7.11 -17.71
CA ASN A 142 16.98 7.75 -18.48
C ASN A 142 17.41 9.15 -18.88
N GLU A 143 18.34 9.25 -19.84
CA GLU A 143 18.75 10.50 -20.51
C GLU A 143 17.59 11.22 -21.25
N MET A 144 16.35 10.69 -21.23
CA MET A 144 15.29 11.10 -22.16
C MET A 144 13.89 11.33 -21.57
N VAL A 145 13.74 11.55 -20.25
CA VAL A 145 12.41 11.93 -19.72
C VAL A 145 12.18 13.43 -19.93
N MET A 146 11.28 13.75 -20.86
CA MET A 146 10.79 15.11 -21.19
C MET A 146 10.10 15.87 -20.02
N GLN A 147 10.11 15.31 -18.80
CA GLN A 147 9.62 15.90 -17.55
C GLN A 147 10.72 15.86 -16.48
N PRO A 148 11.53 16.92 -16.31
CA PRO A 148 12.84 16.88 -15.62
C PRO A 148 12.83 16.68 -14.09
N TYR A 149 11.72 16.18 -13.50
CA TYR A 149 11.53 16.07 -12.04
C TYR A 149 10.61 14.93 -11.58
N ILE A 150 9.88 14.26 -12.49
CA ILE A 150 8.79 13.36 -12.07
C ILE A 150 9.32 12.11 -11.34
N GLY A 151 10.49 11.61 -11.73
CA GLY A 151 11.13 10.47 -11.09
C GLY A 151 11.57 10.83 -9.67
N GLU A 152 12.20 11.98 -9.52
CA GLU A 152 12.73 12.47 -8.25
C GLU A 152 11.62 12.81 -7.24
N ILE A 153 10.48 13.33 -7.70
CA ILE A 153 9.29 13.51 -6.84
C ILE A 153 8.71 12.16 -6.42
N LYS A 154 8.70 11.17 -7.32
CA LYS A 154 8.22 9.82 -7.00
C LYS A 154 9.10 9.14 -5.97
N ASP A 155 10.40 9.36 -6.04
CA ASP A 155 11.35 8.89 -5.04
C ASP A 155 11.08 9.55 -3.70
N PHE A 156 10.90 10.88 -3.67
CA PHE A 156 10.50 11.58 -2.45
C PHE A 156 9.20 11.02 -1.85
N ILE A 157 8.16 10.78 -2.67
CA ILE A 157 6.90 10.21 -2.17
C ILE A 157 7.13 8.82 -1.55
N SER A 158 7.97 7.98 -2.19
CA SER A 158 8.34 6.67 -1.65
C SER A 158 9.14 6.80 -0.35
N GLU A 159 10.18 7.63 -0.32
CA GLU A 159 11.01 7.91 0.85
C GLU A 159 10.18 8.42 2.02
N TRP A 160 9.34 9.42 1.79
CA TRP A 160 8.50 10.00 2.83
C TRP A 160 7.51 8.99 3.39
N ARG A 161 6.92 8.18 2.51
CA ARG A 161 6.01 7.11 2.91
C ARG A 161 6.72 6.06 3.76
N TYR A 162 7.91 5.60 3.35
CA TYR A 162 8.67 4.63 4.14
C TYR A 162 9.16 5.21 5.45
N PHE A 163 9.65 6.46 5.46
CA PHE A 163 10.02 7.15 6.69
C PHE A 163 8.87 7.13 7.69
N VAL A 164 7.66 7.54 7.28
CA VAL A 164 6.47 7.51 8.13
C VAL A 164 6.10 6.09 8.56
N LEU A 165 6.00 5.14 7.62
CA LEU A 165 5.55 3.79 7.95
C LEU A 165 6.50 3.06 8.89
N TYR A 166 7.81 3.30 8.81
CA TYR A 166 8.78 2.65 9.69
C TYR A 166 9.11 3.47 10.95
N HIS A 167 8.75 4.76 11.00
CA HIS A 167 9.12 5.73 12.03
C HIS A 167 9.05 5.18 13.46
N ASP A 168 7.86 4.70 13.86
CA ASP A 168 7.54 4.35 15.25
C ASP A 168 7.46 2.85 15.55
N ILE A 169 7.81 1.97 14.61
CA ILE A 169 7.75 0.52 14.83
C ILE A 169 8.63 0.10 16.02
N GLY A 170 9.75 0.79 16.21
CA GLY A 170 10.67 0.61 17.34
C GLY A 170 10.11 1.02 18.70
N TYR A 171 8.90 1.57 18.78
CA TYR A 171 8.31 1.96 20.06
C TYR A 171 7.91 0.75 20.92
N VAL A 172 7.38 -0.28 20.26
CA VAL A 172 7.03 -1.56 20.89
C VAL A 172 8.23 -2.15 21.65
N PRO A 173 9.40 -2.38 21.01
CA PRO A 173 10.56 -2.91 21.71
C PRO A 173 11.23 -1.93 22.67
N GLU A 174 11.17 -0.62 22.45
CA GLU A 174 11.65 0.36 23.44
C GLU A 174 10.93 0.16 24.78
N ILE A 175 9.59 0.04 24.76
CA ILE A 175 8.79 -0.21 25.95
C ILE A 175 9.15 -1.54 26.61
N PHE A 176 9.28 -2.62 25.83
CA PHE A 176 9.62 -3.94 26.36
C PHE A 176 11.06 -4.05 26.89
N SER A 177 11.93 -3.08 26.56
CA SER A 177 13.33 -3.06 27.00
C SER A 177 13.58 -2.33 28.33
N ASN A 178 12.57 -1.67 28.90
CA ASN A 178 12.71 -0.83 30.08
C ASN A 178 12.46 -1.63 31.38
N ASP A 179 13.51 -1.87 32.17
CA ASP A 179 13.40 -2.59 33.44
C ASP A 179 12.79 -1.75 34.59
N LEU A 180 12.91 -0.43 34.53
CA LEU A 180 12.44 0.47 35.60
C LEU A 180 10.91 0.61 35.64
N LYS A 181 10.22 0.41 34.51
CA LYS A 181 8.74 0.36 34.47
C LYS A 181 8.18 -0.98 34.99
N ILE A 182 9.02 -2.00 35.15
CA ILE A 182 8.59 -3.34 35.61
C ILE A 182 8.29 -3.35 37.11
N SER A 183 8.82 -2.42 37.92
CA SER A 183 8.57 -2.40 39.36
C SER A 183 7.17 -1.90 39.76
N ASP A 184 6.65 -0.86 39.10
CA ASP A 184 5.33 -0.26 39.44
C ASP A 184 4.20 -0.69 38.47
N ALA A 185 4.52 -0.99 37.21
CA ALA A 185 3.58 -1.56 36.22
C ALA A 185 3.69 -3.09 36.09
N GLY A 186 4.40 -3.76 37.02
CA GLY A 186 4.84 -5.15 36.90
C GLY A 186 3.75 -6.20 36.72
N LYS A 187 2.52 -5.97 37.19
CA LYS A 187 1.39 -6.88 36.97
C LYS A 187 0.84 -6.76 35.55
N THR A 188 0.58 -5.54 35.12
CA THR A 188 0.13 -5.17 33.77
C THR A 188 1.14 -5.57 32.69
N TYR A 189 2.44 -5.34 32.94
CA TYR A 189 3.52 -5.74 32.05
C TYR A 189 3.67 -7.26 31.95
N LYS A 190 3.49 -7.98 33.06
CA LYS A 190 3.42 -9.44 33.08
C LYS A 190 2.15 -9.94 32.38
N GLU A 191 1.01 -9.26 32.51
CA GLU A 191 -0.24 -9.60 31.82
C GLU A 191 -0.13 -9.37 30.31
N LEU A 192 0.47 -8.26 29.85
CA LEU A 192 0.90 -8.09 28.45
C LEU A 192 1.79 -9.26 28.07
N LYS A 193 3.00 -9.36 28.64
CA LYS A 193 3.99 -10.39 28.27
C LYS A 193 3.47 -11.84 28.32
N HIS A 194 2.56 -12.17 29.25
CA HIS A 194 1.92 -13.50 29.35
C HIS A 194 0.69 -13.67 28.43
N SER A 195 -0.04 -12.61 28.09
CA SER A 195 -1.12 -12.65 27.09
C SER A 195 -0.61 -12.43 25.65
N THR A 196 0.65 -11.98 25.51
CA THR A 196 1.25 -11.47 24.27
C THR A 196 2.58 -12.10 23.92
N ASN A 197 2.72 -13.43 24.04
CA ASN A 197 3.72 -14.13 23.21
C ASN A 197 3.63 -13.65 21.73
N ASP A 198 2.43 -13.20 21.32
CA ASP A 198 2.07 -12.59 20.03
C ASP A 198 2.82 -11.30 19.63
N PHE A 199 3.19 -10.41 20.55
CA PHE A 199 3.78 -9.10 20.20
C PHE A 199 5.30 -9.18 19.94
N GLN A 200 6.03 -9.99 20.71
CA GLN A 200 7.42 -10.27 20.37
C GLN A 200 7.50 -11.19 19.13
N SER A 201 6.48 -12.02 18.91
CA SER A 201 6.42 -12.81 17.69
C SER A 201 6.21 -11.97 16.45
N SER A 202 5.41 -10.87 16.46
CA SER A 202 5.13 -10.05 15.25
C SER A 202 6.38 -9.52 14.54
N LEU A 203 7.46 -9.34 15.29
CA LEU A 203 8.76 -8.84 14.84
C LEU A 203 9.81 -9.97 14.71
N SER A 204 9.42 -11.23 14.87
CA SER A 204 10.29 -12.40 14.65
C SER A 204 10.36 -12.77 13.17
N GLY A 205 11.45 -13.43 12.75
CA GLY A 205 11.64 -13.78 11.34
C GLY A 205 10.58 -14.69 10.74
N ASP A 206 10.16 -15.74 11.44
CA ASP A 206 9.09 -16.65 10.96
C ASP A 206 7.75 -15.93 10.83
N GLU A 207 7.45 -15.04 11.77
CA GLU A 207 6.22 -14.27 11.73
C GLU A 207 6.23 -13.21 10.64
N VAL A 208 7.33 -12.50 10.46
CA VAL A 208 7.50 -11.54 9.35
C VAL A 208 7.35 -12.27 8.02
N LEU A 209 7.98 -13.44 7.88
CA LEU A 209 7.83 -14.30 6.71
C LEU A 209 6.36 -14.69 6.50
N ARG A 210 5.68 -15.15 7.56
CA ARG A 210 4.25 -15.52 7.52
C ARG A 210 3.38 -14.35 7.07
N GLN A 211 3.56 -13.18 7.68
CA GLN A 211 2.74 -11.99 7.42
C GLN A 211 2.99 -11.43 6.03
N THR A 212 4.25 -11.37 5.61
CA THR A 212 4.61 -10.87 4.28
C THR A 212 4.11 -11.80 3.19
N SER A 213 4.18 -13.12 3.41
CA SER A 213 3.58 -14.12 2.51
C SER A 213 2.05 -14.00 2.46
N PHE A 214 1.41 -13.77 3.62
CA PHE A 214 -0.03 -13.59 3.73
C PHE A 214 -0.51 -12.37 2.92
N PHE A 215 0.08 -11.19 3.16
CA PHE A 215 -0.34 -9.98 2.46
C PHE A 215 0.08 -9.99 0.98
N GLY A 216 1.26 -10.52 0.66
CA GLY A 216 1.68 -10.69 -0.73
C GLY A 216 0.76 -11.61 -1.53
N ALA A 217 0.22 -12.67 -0.92
CA ALA A 217 -0.73 -13.57 -1.58
C ALA A 217 -2.05 -12.85 -1.89
N LEU A 218 -2.55 -12.04 -0.95
CA LEU A 218 -3.74 -11.22 -1.15
C LEU A 218 -3.53 -10.17 -2.25
N GLU A 219 -2.37 -9.55 -2.29
CA GLU A 219 -2.02 -8.56 -3.31
C GLU A 219 -1.98 -9.21 -4.70
N ILE A 220 -1.23 -10.31 -4.87
CA ILE A 220 -1.16 -11.05 -6.14
C ILE A 220 -2.56 -11.47 -6.59
N MET A 221 -3.38 -12.01 -5.68
CA MET A 221 -4.73 -12.45 -6.02
C MET A 221 -5.62 -11.27 -6.46
N SER A 222 -5.48 -10.11 -5.82
CA SER A 222 -6.15 -8.87 -6.24
C SER A 222 -5.73 -8.47 -7.66
N LYS A 223 -4.43 -8.55 -8.00
CA LYS A 223 -3.92 -8.24 -9.35
C LYS A 223 -4.51 -9.16 -10.41
N ILE A 224 -4.57 -10.46 -10.12
CA ILE A 224 -5.17 -11.47 -10.99
C ILE A 224 -6.66 -11.17 -11.22
N PHE A 225 -7.40 -10.84 -10.16
CA PHE A 225 -8.85 -10.57 -10.27
C PHE A 225 -9.16 -9.28 -11.01
N VAL A 226 -8.41 -8.19 -10.79
CA VAL A 226 -8.58 -6.97 -11.60
C VAL A 226 -8.23 -7.22 -13.06
N ALA A 227 -7.14 -7.94 -13.32
CA ALA A 227 -6.79 -8.34 -14.68
C ALA A 227 -7.94 -9.12 -15.34
N GLN A 228 -8.56 -10.06 -14.62
CA GLN A 228 -9.68 -10.83 -15.15
C GLN A 228 -10.96 -9.98 -15.34
N LEU A 229 -11.23 -9.01 -14.47
CA LEU A 229 -12.35 -8.08 -14.63
C LEU A 229 -12.18 -7.17 -15.86
N VAL A 230 -10.96 -6.65 -16.08
CA VAL A 230 -10.65 -5.90 -17.30
C VAL A 230 -10.85 -6.78 -18.53
N LEU A 231 -10.40 -8.04 -18.51
CA LEU A 231 -10.61 -9.00 -19.59
C LEU A 231 -12.10 -9.23 -19.88
N ARG A 232 -12.90 -9.57 -18.87
CA ARG A 232 -14.35 -9.82 -18.99
C ARG A 232 -15.10 -8.62 -19.59
N ASN A 233 -14.65 -7.40 -19.31
CA ASN A 233 -15.27 -6.16 -19.78
C ASN A 233 -14.66 -5.62 -21.09
N SER A 234 -13.59 -6.22 -21.61
CA SER A 234 -12.97 -5.85 -22.89
C SER A 234 -13.76 -6.40 -24.08
N THR A 235 -15.01 -5.97 -24.24
CA THR A 235 -15.97 -6.57 -25.22
C THR A 235 -15.90 -5.95 -26.61
N LYS A 236 -15.34 -4.74 -26.74
CA LYS A 236 -15.26 -4.03 -28.03
C LYS A 236 -14.13 -4.61 -28.89
N LYS A 237 -14.50 -5.50 -29.81
CA LYS A 237 -13.57 -6.05 -30.81
C LYS A 237 -13.05 -4.94 -31.72
N ILE A 238 -11.74 -4.90 -31.89
CA ILE A 238 -11.03 -4.01 -32.79
C ILE A 238 -10.40 -4.84 -33.92
N ASP A 239 -10.61 -4.43 -35.17
CA ASP A 239 -10.03 -5.05 -36.34
C ASP A 239 -9.40 -4.02 -37.29
N SER A 240 -8.74 -4.49 -38.34
CA SER A 240 -8.09 -3.64 -39.35
C SER A 240 -9.05 -2.77 -40.17
N LYS A 241 -10.37 -3.00 -40.08
CA LYS A 241 -11.40 -2.20 -40.76
C LYS A 241 -11.87 -1.02 -39.91
N ASN A 242 -11.47 -0.95 -38.63
CA ASN A 242 -11.72 0.21 -37.78
C ASN A 242 -11.27 1.50 -38.50
N ILE A 243 -12.09 2.55 -38.38
CA ILE A 243 -11.86 3.83 -39.06
C ILE A 243 -10.51 4.46 -38.68
N CYS A 244 -10.03 4.24 -37.43
CA CYS A 244 -8.74 4.75 -36.99
C CYS A 244 -7.58 4.16 -37.82
N PHE A 245 -7.61 2.85 -38.10
CA PHE A 245 -6.56 2.18 -38.87
C PHE A 245 -6.67 2.41 -40.37
N ARG A 246 -7.88 2.61 -40.92
CA ARG A 246 -8.05 2.91 -42.35
C ARG A 246 -7.28 4.16 -42.78
N ASN A 247 -7.36 5.22 -41.98
CA ASN A 247 -6.63 6.46 -42.25
C ASN A 247 -5.13 6.32 -41.97
N PHE A 248 -4.76 5.54 -40.95
CA PHE A 248 -3.37 5.24 -40.63
C PHE A 248 -2.68 4.51 -41.78
N LYS A 249 -3.29 3.44 -42.29
CA LYS A 249 -2.83 2.61 -43.41
C LYS A 249 -2.59 3.39 -44.71
N ARG A 250 -3.36 4.44 -44.98
CA ARG A 250 -3.22 5.27 -46.20
C ARG A 250 -2.09 6.31 -46.12
N SER A 251 -1.48 6.47 -44.95
CA SER A 251 -0.42 7.45 -44.74
C SER A 251 0.94 6.86 -45.13
N ASN A 252 1.93 7.73 -45.39
CA ASN A 252 3.32 7.28 -45.44
C ASN A 252 3.77 6.90 -44.03
N LEU A 253 4.19 5.65 -43.84
CA LEU A 253 4.59 5.11 -42.55
C LEU A 253 6.09 4.79 -42.53
N VAL A 254 6.69 4.91 -41.36
CA VAL A 254 8.02 4.39 -41.05
C VAL A 254 7.94 3.41 -39.91
N LEU A 255 8.77 2.37 -40.00
CA LEU A 255 8.93 1.34 -39.00
C LEU A 255 10.31 1.47 -38.36
N THR A 256 10.37 1.28 -37.04
CA THR A 256 11.61 1.07 -36.30
C THR A 256 11.60 -0.31 -35.63
N GLU A 257 12.75 -0.98 -35.68
CA GLU A 257 13.04 -2.21 -34.94
C GLU A 257 14.16 -1.95 -33.91
N GLY A 258 13.91 -1.02 -32.98
CA GLY A 258 14.90 -0.58 -31.99
C GLY A 258 15.89 0.45 -32.55
N GLU A 259 17.15 0.41 -32.10
CA GLU A 259 18.19 1.43 -32.42
C GLU A 259 18.61 1.52 -33.91
N LYS A 260 17.98 0.77 -34.83
CA LYS A 260 18.34 0.72 -36.25
C LYS A 260 17.51 1.65 -37.14
N ASP A 261 18.03 1.89 -38.35
CA ASP A 261 17.47 2.74 -39.41
C ASP A 261 15.96 2.64 -39.59
N LEU A 262 15.30 3.78 -39.81
CA LEU A 262 13.87 3.86 -40.09
C LEU A 262 13.59 3.29 -41.50
N LEU A 263 12.86 2.18 -41.54
CA LEU A 263 12.47 1.51 -42.78
C LEU A 263 11.09 1.98 -43.24
N PRO A 264 10.77 1.95 -44.55
CA PRO A 264 9.40 2.12 -45.02
C PRO A 264 8.46 1.12 -44.32
N GLY A 265 7.42 1.63 -43.66
CA GLY A 265 6.45 0.80 -42.94
C GLY A 265 5.30 0.38 -43.85
N ASP A 266 5.08 -0.93 -44.00
CA ASP A 266 3.89 -1.49 -44.65
C ASP A 266 2.93 -2.03 -43.58
N PHE A 267 1.81 -1.33 -43.36
CA PHE A 267 0.83 -1.68 -42.34
C PHE A 267 0.30 -3.11 -42.50
N ASP A 268 0.02 -3.54 -43.74
CA ASP A 268 -0.60 -4.84 -44.01
C ASP A 268 0.40 -5.99 -43.82
N LYS A 269 1.68 -5.75 -44.11
CA LYS A 269 2.72 -6.77 -43.92
C LYS A 269 3.17 -6.89 -42.47
N VAL A 270 3.27 -5.76 -41.76
CA VAL A 270 3.95 -5.71 -40.46
C VAL A 270 2.97 -5.79 -39.29
N PHE A 271 1.82 -5.12 -39.37
CA PHE A 271 0.91 -4.97 -38.22
C PHE A 271 -0.45 -5.63 -38.39
N ALA A 272 -1.04 -5.63 -39.58
CA ALA A 272 -2.34 -6.26 -39.80
C ALA A 272 -2.43 -7.74 -39.36
N PRO A 273 -1.36 -8.57 -39.46
CA PRO A 273 -1.38 -9.93 -38.90
C PRO A 273 -1.54 -9.95 -37.37
N THR A 274 -1.03 -8.93 -36.68
CA THR A 274 -1.06 -8.81 -35.22
C THR A 274 -2.36 -8.26 -34.64
N LEU A 275 -3.25 -7.72 -35.50
CA LEU A 275 -4.59 -7.21 -35.13
C LEU A 275 -5.68 -8.30 -35.14
N ARG A 276 -5.33 -9.55 -35.46
CA ARG A 276 -6.31 -10.64 -35.43
C ARG A 276 -6.78 -10.82 -33.98
N GLU A 277 -8.07 -10.62 -33.78
CA GLU A 277 -8.75 -10.84 -32.50
C GLU A 277 -8.14 -9.98 -31.37
N THR A 278 -8.36 -8.67 -31.44
CA THR A 278 -7.93 -7.72 -30.40
C THR A 278 -9.11 -6.97 -29.80
N TYR A 279 -8.95 -6.52 -28.55
CA TYR A 279 -10.00 -5.87 -27.76
C TYR A 279 -9.49 -4.58 -27.11
N TYR A 280 -10.39 -3.60 -26.98
CA TYR A 280 -10.10 -2.35 -26.27
C TYR A 280 -10.08 -2.56 -24.76
N LEU A 281 -9.06 -2.05 -24.07
CA LEU A 281 -8.99 -2.05 -22.61
C LEU A 281 -9.73 -0.83 -22.03
N GLU A 282 -11.05 -0.93 -21.91
CA GLU A 282 -11.89 0.23 -21.56
C GLU A 282 -11.58 0.86 -20.21
N LYS A 283 -11.15 0.06 -19.23
CA LYS A 283 -10.89 0.52 -17.86
C LYS A 283 -9.40 0.72 -17.55
N VAL A 284 -8.54 0.81 -18.57
CA VAL A 284 -7.12 1.12 -18.41
C VAL A 284 -6.85 2.50 -19.00
N PHE A 285 -6.66 3.49 -18.12
CA PHE A 285 -6.59 4.90 -18.52
C PHE A 285 -5.16 5.39 -18.77
N THR A 286 -4.18 4.82 -18.06
CA THR A 286 -2.78 5.25 -18.08
C THR A 286 -1.83 4.05 -18.00
N ASN A 287 -0.55 4.31 -18.27
CA ASN A 287 0.51 3.33 -18.03
C ASN A 287 0.57 2.87 -16.58
N SER A 288 0.21 3.74 -15.63
CA SER A 288 0.18 3.37 -14.21
C SER A 288 -0.93 2.37 -13.90
N CYS A 289 -2.12 2.49 -14.52
CA CYS A 289 -3.14 1.42 -14.42
C CYS A 289 -2.68 0.12 -15.09
N LEU A 290 -1.96 0.24 -16.21
CA LEU A 290 -1.51 -0.90 -16.99
C LEU A 290 -0.40 -1.68 -16.28
N LYS A 291 0.53 -0.99 -15.62
CA LYS A 291 1.76 -1.56 -15.05
C LYS A 291 1.52 -2.78 -14.13
N PRO A 292 0.59 -2.73 -13.16
CA PRO A 292 0.27 -3.90 -12.33
C PRO A 292 -0.35 -5.07 -13.10
N LEU A 293 -0.93 -4.82 -14.27
CA LEU A 293 -1.56 -5.84 -15.10
C LEU A 293 -0.57 -6.47 -16.10
N LEU A 294 0.51 -5.76 -16.44
CA LEU A 294 1.58 -6.28 -17.31
C LEU A 294 2.28 -7.49 -16.71
N SER A 295 2.49 -7.48 -15.40
CA SER A 295 3.09 -8.59 -14.69
C SER A 295 2.18 -9.83 -14.69
N VAL A 296 0.86 -9.66 -14.86
CA VAL A 296 -0.10 -10.76 -15.05
C VAL A 296 -0.10 -11.21 -16.51
N TRP A 297 -0.50 -10.33 -17.43
CA TRP A 297 -0.76 -10.66 -18.84
C TRP A 297 0.49 -10.79 -19.71
N GLY A 298 1.61 -10.19 -19.32
CA GLY A 298 2.81 -10.06 -20.14
C GLY A 298 2.71 -8.92 -21.17
N SER A 299 3.81 -8.20 -21.37
CA SER A 299 3.84 -7.02 -22.25
C SER A 299 3.61 -7.34 -23.73
N ILE A 300 3.99 -8.54 -24.18
CA ILE A 300 3.84 -9.00 -25.58
C ILE A 300 2.39 -8.92 -26.10
N ASN A 301 1.45 -8.97 -25.16
CA ASN A 301 0.04 -8.97 -25.45
C ASN A 301 -0.61 -7.59 -25.49
N ILE A 302 0.17 -6.53 -25.19
CA ILE A 302 -0.28 -5.15 -25.18
C ILE A 302 0.21 -4.38 -26.41
N ILE A 303 -0.76 -3.78 -27.09
CA ILE A 303 -0.58 -2.83 -28.17
C ILE A 303 -0.96 -1.45 -27.63
N VAL A 304 -0.12 -0.44 -27.89
CA VAL A 304 -0.39 0.95 -27.51
C VAL A 304 -0.55 1.79 -28.76
N LEU A 305 -1.67 2.51 -28.84
CA LEU A 305 -1.96 3.49 -29.87
C LEU A 305 -1.62 4.89 -29.34
N GLY A 306 -0.80 5.64 -30.08
CA GLY A 306 -0.51 7.04 -29.76
C GLY A 306 -1.34 7.98 -30.61
N ILE A 307 -2.29 8.70 -30.02
CA ILE A 307 -3.22 9.62 -30.69
C ILE A 307 -2.80 11.06 -30.42
N ALA A 308 -2.54 11.85 -31.45
CA ALA A 308 -2.09 13.23 -31.28
C ALA A 308 -3.21 14.10 -30.66
N LYS A 309 -2.97 14.70 -29.49
CA LYS A 309 -3.98 15.48 -28.73
C LYS A 309 -4.54 16.66 -29.52
N GLN A 310 -3.70 17.29 -30.35
CA GLN A 310 -4.09 18.47 -31.13
C GLN A 310 -5.03 18.14 -32.29
N THR A 311 -4.90 16.94 -32.87
CA THR A 311 -5.60 16.58 -34.12
C THR A 311 -6.56 15.41 -33.97
N GLY A 312 -6.49 14.66 -32.86
CA GLY A 312 -7.21 13.40 -32.66
C GLY A 312 -6.73 12.27 -33.59
N GLU A 313 -5.61 12.44 -34.29
CA GLU A 313 -5.14 11.50 -35.29
C GLU A 313 -4.19 10.46 -34.70
N LEU A 314 -4.38 9.19 -35.06
CA LEU A 314 -3.42 8.13 -34.74
C LEU A 314 -2.04 8.44 -35.34
N ALA A 315 -1.07 8.69 -34.48
CA ALA A 315 0.29 9.11 -34.81
C ALA A 315 1.25 7.93 -34.91
N TYR A 316 1.15 6.99 -33.98
CA TYR A 316 1.96 5.76 -33.96
C TYR A 316 1.23 4.58 -33.33
N ILE A 317 1.80 3.39 -33.56
CA ILE A 317 1.38 2.12 -32.97
C ILE A 317 2.62 1.43 -32.42
N SER A 318 2.58 1.03 -31.14
CA SER A 318 3.60 0.23 -30.47
C SER A 318 3.09 -1.19 -30.22
N PHE A 319 3.85 -2.20 -30.62
CA PHE A 319 3.46 -3.61 -30.53
C PHE A 319 4.69 -4.52 -30.47
N CYS A 320 4.53 -5.76 -30.01
CA CYS A 320 5.60 -6.77 -30.03
C CYS A 320 5.53 -7.69 -31.26
N SER A 321 6.69 -7.95 -31.86
CA SER A 321 6.95 -8.94 -32.93
C SER A 321 8.26 -9.68 -32.59
N GLU A 322 8.20 -11.02 -32.50
CA GLU A 322 9.36 -11.85 -32.11
C GLU A 322 10.03 -11.33 -30.81
N ASP A 323 9.21 -11.10 -29.78
CA ASP A 323 9.60 -10.59 -28.45
C ASP A 323 10.23 -9.19 -28.39
N LYS A 324 10.39 -8.51 -29.53
CA LYS A 324 10.86 -7.12 -29.61
C LYS A 324 9.71 -6.15 -29.81
N ARG A 325 9.68 -5.10 -28.99
CA ARG A 325 8.74 -3.99 -29.16
C ARG A 325 9.16 -3.10 -30.31
N LYS A 326 8.26 -2.89 -31.26
CA LYS A 326 8.44 -2.10 -32.48
C LYS A 326 7.47 -0.92 -32.46
N LEU A 327 7.83 0.15 -33.16
CA LEU A 327 6.95 1.30 -33.42
C LEU A 327 6.73 1.46 -34.92
N ILE A 328 5.45 1.61 -35.32
CA ILE A 328 5.07 2.14 -36.63
C ILE A 328 4.57 3.56 -36.43
N VAL A 329 5.16 4.51 -37.15
CA VAL A 329 4.90 5.95 -36.98
C VAL A 329 4.50 6.53 -38.34
N LYS A 330 3.55 7.49 -38.37
CA LYS A 330 3.35 8.29 -39.57
C LYS A 330 4.57 9.18 -39.83
N GLN A 331 5.00 9.23 -41.09
CA GLN A 331 6.16 10.01 -41.53
C GLN A 331 6.17 11.45 -40.99
N LYS A 332 5.01 12.11 -40.95
CA LYS A 332 4.89 13.50 -40.47
C LYS A 332 5.22 13.70 -38.99
N TYR A 333 5.12 12.65 -38.18
CA TYR A 333 5.48 12.68 -36.75
C TYR A 333 6.89 12.13 -36.50
N LYS A 334 7.60 11.66 -37.54
CA LYS A 334 8.94 11.10 -37.41
C LYS A 334 9.87 12.03 -36.62
N ASP A 335 9.87 13.33 -36.95
CA ASP A 335 10.79 14.28 -36.34
C ASP A 335 10.26 14.92 -35.04
N ASN A 336 9.12 14.44 -34.51
CA ASN A 336 8.63 14.86 -33.21
C ASN A 336 9.58 14.35 -32.11
N SER A 337 9.95 15.22 -31.16
CA SER A 337 10.93 14.91 -30.13
C SER A 337 10.55 13.72 -29.23
N GLU A 338 9.26 13.60 -28.85
CA GLU A 338 8.78 12.45 -28.08
C GLU A 338 8.80 11.17 -28.92
N VAL A 339 8.43 11.25 -30.19
CA VAL A 339 8.50 10.10 -31.10
C VAL A 339 9.95 9.64 -31.30
N GLN A 340 10.90 10.56 -31.45
CA GLN A 340 12.33 10.24 -31.51
C GLN A 340 12.82 9.55 -30.22
N ALA A 341 12.31 9.94 -29.05
CA ALA A 341 12.58 9.25 -27.79
C ALA A 341 12.02 7.83 -27.79
N LEU A 342 10.77 7.65 -28.22
CA LEU A 342 10.13 6.34 -28.33
C LEU A 342 10.78 5.44 -29.39
N ILE A 343 11.34 6.00 -30.47
CA ILE A 343 12.11 5.24 -31.45
C ILE A 343 13.38 4.66 -30.82
N LYS A 344 14.08 5.46 -30.01
CA LYS A 344 15.28 5.00 -29.28
C LYS A 344 14.94 4.00 -28.19
N ASN A 345 13.82 4.18 -27.50
CA ASN A 345 13.36 3.28 -26.44
C ASN A 345 11.84 2.99 -26.55
N PRO A 346 11.45 2.02 -27.42
CA PRO A 346 10.05 1.64 -27.64
C PRO A 346 9.28 1.17 -26.41
N GLN A 347 10.01 0.71 -25.39
CA GLN A 347 9.46 0.14 -24.18
C GLN A 347 8.98 1.20 -23.16
N LEU A 348 9.42 2.46 -23.32
CA LEU A 348 8.98 3.60 -22.49
C LEU A 348 7.45 3.73 -22.43
N VAL A 349 6.77 3.42 -23.55
CA VAL A 349 5.32 3.58 -23.66
C VAL A 349 4.53 2.57 -22.82
N ILE A 350 5.19 1.60 -22.18
CA ILE A 350 4.52 0.57 -21.36
C ILE A 350 5.11 0.43 -19.96
N TYR A 351 6.44 0.41 -19.83
CA TYR A 351 7.07 0.09 -18.54
C TYR A 351 7.29 1.29 -17.65
N ASP A 352 7.42 2.46 -18.26
CA ASP A 352 7.49 3.69 -17.51
C ASP A 352 6.09 4.26 -17.34
N ASP A 353 5.89 4.99 -16.26
CA ASP A 353 4.76 5.90 -16.05
C ASP A 353 4.87 7.11 -17.02
N TYR A 354 5.16 6.82 -18.28
CA TYR A 354 5.36 7.76 -19.36
C TYR A 354 4.01 8.40 -19.69
N ARG A 355 3.91 9.70 -19.40
CA ARG A 355 2.78 10.53 -19.79
C ARG A 355 3.21 11.47 -20.91
N SER A 356 2.72 11.19 -22.10
CA SER A 356 3.03 12.01 -23.28
C SER A 356 2.37 13.39 -23.18
N VAL A 357 3.11 14.43 -23.56
CA VAL A 357 2.55 15.79 -23.69
C VAL A 357 1.77 15.89 -24.99
N ASN A 358 2.27 15.28 -26.07
CA ASN A 358 1.74 15.40 -27.43
C ASN A 358 0.65 14.38 -27.78
N PHE A 359 0.62 13.25 -27.09
CA PHE A 359 -0.18 12.08 -27.43
C PHE A 359 -1.03 11.59 -26.26
N GLU A 360 -2.25 11.17 -26.56
CA GLU A 360 -3.08 10.30 -25.72
C GLU A 360 -2.77 8.85 -26.07
N HIS A 361 -2.77 7.98 -25.08
CA HIS A 361 -2.55 6.55 -25.27
C HIS A 361 -3.86 5.80 -25.13
N GLU A 362 -4.15 4.96 -26.12
CA GLU A 362 -5.19 3.94 -26.04
C GLU A 362 -4.53 2.56 -26.00
N TYR A 363 -5.09 1.65 -25.22
CA TYR A 363 -4.53 0.32 -25.00
C TYR A 363 -5.41 -0.76 -25.61
N ILE A 364 -4.77 -1.68 -26.33
CA ILE A 364 -5.40 -2.79 -27.01
C ILE A 364 -4.74 -4.10 -26.56
N LEU A 365 -5.59 -5.09 -26.34
CA LEU A 365 -5.24 -6.41 -25.86
C LEU A 365 -5.36 -7.47 -26.95
N LYS A 366 -4.38 -8.36 -27.08
CA LYS A 366 -4.46 -9.55 -27.97
C LYS A 366 -5.26 -10.68 -27.29
N ARG A 367 -6.16 -11.36 -28.04
CA ARG A 367 -7.06 -12.40 -27.50
C ARG A 367 -6.36 -13.65 -26.97
N ASP A 368 -5.17 -13.97 -27.45
CA ASP A 368 -4.40 -15.13 -26.97
C ASP A 368 -3.97 -15.00 -25.49
N ILE A 369 -4.32 -13.89 -24.83
CA ILE A 369 -4.40 -13.82 -23.36
C ILE A 369 -5.63 -14.59 -22.91
N SER A 370 -5.48 -15.89 -22.85
CA SER A 370 -6.13 -16.61 -21.78
C SER A 370 -5.19 -16.54 -20.57
N LEU A 371 -5.78 -16.50 -19.37
CA LEU A 371 -5.04 -16.92 -18.17
C LEU A 371 -4.53 -18.37 -18.32
N GLU A 372 -4.82 -19.09 -19.41
CA GLU A 372 -4.23 -20.41 -19.68
C GLU A 372 -2.71 -20.34 -19.94
N GLY A 373 -2.17 -19.17 -20.30
CA GLY A 373 -0.72 -18.94 -20.24
C GLY A 373 -0.18 -19.02 -18.80
N MET A 374 -0.99 -18.61 -17.81
CA MET A 374 -0.75 -18.90 -16.40
C MET A 374 -1.06 -20.37 -16.06
N ASP A 375 -2.08 -21.02 -16.64
CA ASP A 375 -2.42 -22.45 -16.37
C ASP A 375 -1.22 -23.39 -16.51
N LYS A 376 -0.32 -23.13 -17.46
CA LYS A 376 0.85 -24.00 -17.65
C LYS A 376 1.86 -23.90 -16.50
N SER A 377 1.77 -22.87 -15.66
CA SER A 377 2.69 -22.58 -14.56
C SER A 377 2.04 -22.56 -13.18
N MET A 378 0.75 -22.22 -13.09
CA MET A 378 -0.05 -22.17 -11.87
C MET A 378 -0.97 -23.40 -11.81
N PRO A 379 -1.25 -23.97 -10.64
CA PRO A 379 -2.03 -25.21 -10.50
C PRO A 379 -3.55 -24.98 -10.46
N PHE A 380 -4.00 -23.75 -10.70
CA PHE A 380 -5.42 -23.38 -10.70
C PHE A 380 -5.80 -22.84 -12.07
N SER A 381 -7.01 -23.18 -12.51
CA SER A 381 -7.48 -22.90 -13.86
C SER A 381 -8.13 -21.52 -14.02
N SER A 382 -8.33 -21.10 -15.26
CA SER A 382 -9.16 -19.92 -15.56
C SER A 382 -10.61 -20.06 -15.06
N ASP A 383 -11.10 -21.29 -14.91
CA ASP A 383 -12.40 -21.59 -14.31
C ASP A 383 -12.38 -21.38 -12.79
N ASP A 384 -11.31 -21.77 -12.09
CA ASP A 384 -11.15 -21.49 -10.64
C ASP A 384 -11.17 -19.98 -10.37
N ILE A 385 -10.48 -19.20 -11.19
CA ILE A 385 -10.46 -17.73 -11.08
C ILE A 385 -11.86 -17.17 -11.38
N SER A 386 -12.56 -17.76 -12.34
CA SER A 386 -13.91 -17.32 -12.71
C SER A 386 -14.92 -17.61 -11.60
N LEU A 387 -14.90 -18.80 -11.02
CA LEU A 387 -15.72 -19.17 -9.87
C LEU A 387 -15.42 -18.29 -8.65
N ALA A 388 -14.13 -18.04 -8.38
CA ALA A 388 -13.72 -17.15 -7.29
C ALA A 388 -14.28 -15.73 -7.46
N LEU A 389 -14.25 -15.18 -8.68
CA LEU A 389 -14.85 -13.89 -9.01
C LEU A 389 -16.37 -13.88 -8.88
N ASP A 390 -17.04 -14.99 -9.20
CA ASP A 390 -18.50 -15.05 -9.10
C ASP A 390 -18.97 -15.03 -7.62
N ILE A 391 -18.11 -15.39 -6.67
CA ILE A 391 -18.36 -15.11 -5.24
C ILE A 391 -18.30 -13.62 -4.92
N MET A 392 -17.49 -12.88 -5.68
CA MET A 392 -17.30 -11.44 -5.50
C MET A 392 -18.41 -10.63 -6.19
N ASP A 393 -19.32 -11.25 -6.96
CA ASP A 393 -20.20 -10.51 -7.85
C ASP A 393 -21.68 -10.90 -7.81
N SER A 394 -22.61 -9.99 -7.49
CA SER A 394 -23.05 -8.84 -8.31
C SER A 394 -22.49 -7.45 -8.00
N ASP A 395 -21.87 -7.23 -6.84
CA ASP A 395 -21.57 -5.87 -6.37
C ASP A 395 -20.24 -5.31 -6.94
N PHE A 396 -19.24 -6.16 -7.19
CA PHE A 396 -17.94 -5.71 -7.70
C PHE A 396 -17.94 -5.43 -9.20
N SER A 397 -18.71 -6.14 -10.02
CA SER A 397 -18.88 -5.81 -11.44
C SER A 397 -19.67 -4.52 -11.61
N ILE A 398 -20.67 -4.26 -10.76
CA ILE A 398 -21.37 -2.96 -10.76
C ILE A 398 -20.37 -1.85 -10.43
N LYS A 399 -19.60 -1.97 -9.34
CA LYS A 399 -18.56 -1.00 -8.99
C LYS A 399 -17.49 -0.84 -10.06
N PHE A 400 -17.06 -1.94 -10.69
CA PHE A 400 -16.08 -1.91 -11.77
C PHE A 400 -16.62 -1.17 -13.00
N ALA A 401 -17.90 -1.37 -13.33
CA ALA A 401 -18.57 -0.64 -14.41
C ALA A 401 -18.62 0.87 -14.14
N GLU A 402 -18.74 1.29 -12.88
CA GLU A 402 -18.75 2.69 -12.43
C GLU A 402 -17.37 3.39 -12.45
N ILE A 403 -16.27 2.66 -12.69
CA ILE A 403 -14.94 3.26 -12.81
C ILE A 403 -14.86 4.09 -14.09
N ASN A 404 -14.58 5.38 -13.96
CA ASN A 404 -14.50 6.34 -15.06
C ASN A 404 -13.14 7.04 -15.17
N ASN A 405 -12.25 6.85 -14.20
CA ASN A 405 -10.92 7.46 -14.20
C ASN A 405 -9.89 6.60 -13.45
N GLU A 406 -8.64 7.02 -13.55
CA GLU A 406 -7.48 6.38 -12.93
C GLU A 406 -7.56 6.31 -11.39
N GLU A 407 -8.01 7.37 -10.72
CA GLU A 407 -8.15 7.41 -9.26
C GLU A 407 -9.15 6.35 -8.78
N GLN A 408 -10.32 6.29 -9.43
CA GLN A 408 -11.34 5.27 -9.15
C GLN A 408 -10.86 3.84 -9.44
N PHE A 409 -9.99 3.66 -10.43
CA PHE A 409 -9.39 2.36 -10.73
C PHE A 409 -8.52 1.86 -9.57
N PHE A 410 -7.65 2.72 -9.02
CA PHE A 410 -6.80 2.36 -7.90
C PHE A 410 -7.59 2.20 -6.59
N ASP A 411 -8.60 3.02 -6.35
CA ASP A 411 -9.50 2.87 -5.20
C ASP A 411 -10.26 1.53 -5.27
N PHE A 412 -10.78 1.17 -6.46
CA PHE A 412 -11.41 -0.13 -6.68
C PHE A 412 -10.45 -1.28 -6.40
N TYR A 413 -9.20 -1.14 -6.84
CA TYR A 413 -8.18 -2.17 -6.67
C TYR A 413 -7.92 -2.48 -5.19
N TYR A 414 -7.79 -1.43 -4.38
CA TYR A 414 -7.64 -1.54 -2.93
C TYR A 414 -8.89 -2.07 -2.23
N GLU A 415 -10.09 -1.67 -2.65
CA GLU A 415 -11.35 -2.19 -2.10
C GLU A 415 -11.52 -3.70 -2.38
N LEU A 416 -11.09 -4.16 -3.56
CA LEU A 416 -11.05 -5.59 -3.88
C LEU A 416 -10.07 -6.32 -2.96
N TYR A 417 -8.86 -5.79 -2.80
CA TYR A 417 -7.88 -6.32 -1.85
C TYR A 417 -8.43 -6.41 -0.41
N LEU A 418 -9.11 -5.37 0.07
CA LEU A 418 -9.74 -5.36 1.38
C LEU A 418 -10.86 -6.39 1.51
N HIS A 419 -11.67 -6.56 0.46
CA HIS A 419 -12.73 -7.55 0.45
C HIS A 419 -12.15 -8.96 0.57
N ILE A 420 -11.13 -9.27 -0.23
CA ILE A 420 -10.41 -10.54 -0.16
C ILE A 420 -9.77 -10.71 1.22
N TYR A 421 -9.10 -9.69 1.75
CA TYR A 421 -8.52 -9.74 3.10
C TYR A 421 -9.58 -10.09 4.15
N ARG A 422 -10.76 -9.45 4.12
CA ARG A 422 -11.84 -9.74 5.07
C ARG A 422 -12.33 -11.18 4.95
N MET A 423 -12.50 -11.65 3.71
CA MET A 423 -12.84 -13.05 3.45
C MET A 423 -11.77 -13.98 4.00
N ILE A 424 -10.50 -13.80 3.66
CA ILE A 424 -9.42 -14.71 4.07
C ILE A 424 -9.10 -14.63 5.57
N ARG A 425 -9.15 -13.44 6.17
CA ARG A 425 -8.78 -13.22 7.58
C ARG A 425 -9.66 -14.05 8.52
N GLN A 426 -10.96 -14.19 8.21
CA GLN A 426 -11.88 -14.98 9.04
C GLN A 426 -11.49 -16.47 9.10
N TYR A 427 -10.63 -16.91 8.19
CA TYR A 427 -10.18 -18.29 8.03
C TYR A 427 -8.81 -18.61 8.62
N ILE A 428 -7.93 -17.61 8.74
CA ILE A 428 -6.51 -17.82 9.03
C ILE A 428 -6.09 -17.39 10.42
N VAL A 429 -6.81 -16.46 11.08
CA VAL A 429 -6.45 -16.01 12.43
C VAL A 429 -7.08 -16.95 13.48
N PRO A 430 -6.31 -17.84 14.14
CA PRO A 430 -6.86 -18.73 15.14
C PRO A 430 -7.12 -17.94 16.43
N GLY A 431 -8.37 -17.87 16.88
CA GLY A 431 -8.65 -17.69 18.31
C GLY A 431 -9.05 -16.31 18.87
N LYS A 432 -9.45 -15.31 18.06
CA LYS A 432 -10.14 -14.11 18.60
C LYS A 432 -11.19 -13.56 17.64
N THR A 433 -12.38 -14.15 17.62
CA THR A 433 -13.62 -13.47 17.17
C THR A 433 -14.41 -12.99 18.40
N PRO A 434 -14.41 -11.68 18.74
CA PRO A 434 -15.29 -11.15 19.78
C PRO A 434 -16.76 -10.93 19.34
N GLN A 435 -17.23 -11.45 18.20
CA GLN A 435 -18.43 -10.90 17.53
C GLN A 435 -19.56 -11.86 17.16
N ASN A 436 -19.59 -13.11 17.63
CA ASN A 436 -20.73 -14.00 17.39
C ASN A 436 -22.02 -13.66 18.16
N ASN A 437 -22.24 -12.45 18.71
CA ASN A 437 -23.42 -12.25 19.57
C ASN A 437 -24.15 -10.89 19.59
N LYS A 438 -23.89 -9.90 18.72
CA LYS A 438 -24.68 -8.63 18.77
C LYS A 438 -25.02 -7.92 17.46
N ALA A 439 -24.32 -8.20 16.35
CA ALA A 439 -24.62 -7.55 15.06
C ALA A 439 -25.86 -8.13 14.34
N ALA A 440 -26.23 -9.39 14.63
CA ALA A 440 -27.41 -10.03 14.05
C ALA A 440 -28.74 -9.35 14.45
N LYS A 441 -28.81 -8.67 15.60
CA LYS A 441 -30.06 -8.10 16.13
C LYS A 441 -30.53 -6.79 15.48
N ASN A 442 -29.70 -6.13 14.66
CA ASN A 442 -30.06 -4.86 14.02
C ASN A 442 -30.43 -5.01 12.54
N TYR A 443 -30.26 -6.19 11.94
CA TYR A 443 -30.62 -6.45 10.55
C TYR A 443 -32.14 -6.70 10.39
N ASP A 444 -32.80 -7.24 11.43
CA ASP A 444 -34.25 -7.49 11.49
C ASP A 444 -35.10 -6.21 11.34
N LYS A 445 -34.52 -5.05 11.63
CA LYS A 445 -35.23 -3.76 11.58
C LYS A 445 -35.28 -3.15 10.16
N PHE A 446 -34.44 -3.61 9.24
CA PHE A 446 -34.31 -3.04 7.89
C PHE A 446 -35.17 -3.79 6.84
N ILE A 447 -35.46 -5.07 7.05
CA ILE A 447 -36.25 -5.90 6.12
C ILE A 447 -37.76 -5.54 6.13
N ASN A 448 -38.26 -4.90 7.19
CA ASN A 448 -39.66 -4.49 7.29
C ASN A 448 -40.10 -3.39 6.31
N LEU A 449 -39.18 -2.84 5.49
CA LEU A 449 -39.45 -1.74 4.57
C LEU A 449 -39.71 -2.14 3.11
N TRP A 450 -39.69 -3.42 2.75
CA TRP A 450 -39.84 -3.83 1.34
C TRP A 450 -41.00 -4.82 1.12
N LYS A 451 -42.22 -4.27 1.13
CA LYS A 451 -43.40 -4.86 0.49
C LYS A 451 -43.84 -3.95 -0.65
N CYS A 452 -44.00 -4.50 -1.87
CA CYS A 452 -45.18 -4.29 -2.73
C CYS A 452 -45.14 -5.10 -4.06
N SER A 453 -46.22 -5.89 -4.28
CA SER A 453 -46.90 -6.38 -5.52
C SER A 453 -46.12 -7.14 -6.61
N SER A 454 -46.63 -8.18 -7.30
CA SER A 454 -47.98 -8.78 -7.38
C SER A 454 -47.95 -10.16 -8.10
N GLU A 455 -48.64 -11.13 -7.51
CA GLU A 455 -49.51 -12.17 -8.12
C GLU A 455 -48.98 -13.09 -9.25
N VAL A 456 -48.25 -14.12 -8.83
CA VAL A 456 -48.54 -15.54 -9.12
C VAL A 456 -48.77 -16.21 -7.75
N ASN A 457 -49.43 -17.37 -7.62
CA ASN A 457 -49.75 -17.96 -6.31
C ASN A 457 -48.47 -18.34 -5.52
N PHE A 458 -47.94 -17.33 -4.83
CA PHE A 458 -46.64 -17.20 -4.21
C PHE A 458 -46.69 -17.56 -2.72
N ASP A 459 -47.87 -17.71 -2.12
CA ASP A 459 -48.03 -17.69 -0.65
C ASP A 459 -47.48 -18.95 0.04
N ASP A 460 -47.59 -20.13 -0.58
CA ASP A 460 -47.04 -21.37 0.00
C ASP A 460 -45.53 -21.50 -0.25
N HIS A 461 -45.05 -21.08 -1.42
CA HIS A 461 -43.62 -20.99 -1.72
C HIS A 461 -42.92 -19.89 -0.90
N ARG A 462 -43.60 -18.76 -0.63
CA ARG A 462 -43.14 -17.66 0.22
C ARG A 462 -43.17 -18.05 1.69
N LYS A 463 -44.17 -18.77 2.21
CA LYS A 463 -44.12 -19.31 3.59
C LYS A 463 -42.99 -20.32 3.77
N LEU A 464 -42.73 -21.15 2.75
CA LEU A 464 -41.60 -22.07 2.80
C LEU A 464 -40.27 -21.32 2.76
N GLN A 465 -40.12 -20.32 1.89
CA GLN A 465 -38.93 -19.45 1.85
C GLN A 465 -38.80 -18.56 3.10
N GLU A 466 -39.86 -17.97 3.64
CA GLU A 466 -39.84 -17.12 4.86
C GLU A 466 -39.45 -17.90 6.11
N ASN A 467 -39.68 -19.22 6.14
CA ASN A 467 -39.23 -20.08 7.23
C ASN A 467 -37.84 -20.68 6.96
N ILE A 468 -37.55 -21.11 5.72
CA ILE A 468 -36.30 -21.77 5.35
C ILE A 468 -35.16 -20.75 5.18
N TYR A 469 -35.38 -19.62 4.53
CA TYR A 469 -34.34 -18.67 4.14
C TYR A 469 -33.64 -17.98 5.32
N PRO A 470 -34.34 -17.59 6.41
CA PRO A 470 -33.70 -17.09 7.63
C PRO A 470 -32.89 -18.16 8.38
N LEU A 471 -33.36 -19.42 8.38
CA LEU A 471 -32.61 -20.56 8.90
C LEU A 471 -31.34 -20.80 8.06
N ILE A 472 -31.46 -20.73 6.72
CA ILE A 472 -30.41 -20.89 5.69
C ILE A 472 -29.32 -19.81 5.73
N LYS A 473 -29.69 -18.54 5.92
CA LYS A 473 -28.81 -17.38 5.68
C LYS A 473 -27.92 -17.01 6.88
N GLY A 474 -28.23 -17.49 8.10
CA GLY A 474 -27.50 -17.15 9.33
C GLY A 474 -26.73 -18.32 9.96
N SER A 475 -27.44 -19.35 10.42
CA SER A 475 -26.85 -20.47 11.18
C SER A 475 -25.96 -21.39 10.34
N PHE A 476 -26.27 -21.53 9.06
CA PHE A 476 -25.72 -22.61 8.27
C PHE A 476 -24.67 -22.19 7.24
N SER A 477 -24.66 -20.91 6.85
CA SER A 477 -23.50 -20.35 6.13
C SER A 477 -22.24 -20.55 6.96
N GLU A 478 -22.32 -20.30 8.27
CA GLU A 478 -21.20 -20.48 9.21
C GLU A 478 -20.78 -21.96 9.38
N GLU A 479 -21.71 -22.92 9.37
CA GLU A 479 -21.39 -24.35 9.49
C GLU A 479 -20.82 -24.96 8.20
N ILE A 480 -21.32 -24.52 7.06
CA ILE A 480 -20.79 -24.84 5.73
C ILE A 480 -19.37 -24.31 5.60
N GLU A 481 -19.20 -23.02 5.92
CA GLU A 481 -17.93 -22.34 5.97
C GLU A 481 -16.95 -23.08 6.90
N LYS A 482 -17.37 -23.42 8.13
CA LYS A 482 -16.57 -24.22 9.07
C LYS A 482 -16.22 -25.61 8.55
N SER A 483 -17.06 -26.23 7.73
CA SER A 483 -16.83 -27.56 7.16
C SER A 483 -15.87 -27.54 5.97
N CYS A 484 -16.03 -26.59 5.05
CA CYS A 484 -15.06 -26.27 4.00
C CYS A 484 -13.71 -25.91 4.61
N MET A 485 -13.71 -25.16 5.72
CA MET A 485 -12.52 -24.78 6.46
C MET A 485 -11.85 -25.93 7.17
N LYS A 486 -12.61 -26.80 7.84
CA LYS A 486 -12.05 -28.01 8.44
C LYS A 486 -11.41 -28.89 7.36
N TYR A 487 -12.05 -28.99 6.20
CA TYR A 487 -11.52 -29.74 5.07
C TYR A 487 -10.22 -29.13 4.50
N LEU A 488 -10.17 -27.81 4.30
CA LEU A 488 -8.97 -27.10 3.84
C LEU A 488 -7.87 -27.04 4.90
N GLN A 489 -8.19 -27.01 6.19
CA GLN A 489 -7.22 -27.12 7.28
C GLN A 489 -6.61 -28.53 7.36
N LEU A 490 -7.44 -29.56 7.18
CA LEU A 490 -6.97 -30.95 7.19
C LEU A 490 -6.10 -31.30 5.97
N ASN A 491 -6.29 -30.63 4.82
CA ASN A 491 -5.59 -30.95 3.57
C ASN A 491 -4.59 -29.89 3.08
N GLY A 492 -4.76 -28.61 3.43
CA GLY A 492 -3.99 -27.48 2.88
C GLY A 492 -2.95 -26.86 3.83
N PHE A 493 -3.04 -27.11 5.14
CA PHE A 493 -2.07 -26.58 6.12
C PHE A 493 -1.08 -27.64 6.64
N ALA A 494 -1.33 -28.93 6.38
CA ALA A 494 -0.66 -30.01 7.12
C ALA A 494 0.48 -30.72 6.41
N ASN A 495 0.71 -30.61 5.09
CA ASN A 495 1.85 -31.26 4.44
C ASN A 495 2.30 -30.54 3.17
N GLU A 496 3.60 -30.27 3.06
CA GLU A 496 4.31 -29.76 1.87
C GLU A 496 4.36 -30.76 0.69
N GLY A 497 3.43 -31.72 0.62
CA GLY A 497 3.51 -32.83 -0.33
C GLY A 497 2.23 -33.04 -1.11
N ASN A 498 2.27 -32.82 -2.43
CA ASN A 498 1.54 -33.51 -3.50
C ASN A 498 0.17 -34.15 -3.18
N GLY A 499 -0.67 -33.50 -2.38
CA GLY A 499 -2.07 -33.92 -2.23
C GLY A 499 -2.79 -33.62 -3.54
N SER A 500 -3.21 -34.66 -4.27
CA SER A 500 -4.03 -34.45 -5.47
C SER A 500 -5.37 -33.82 -5.06
N LEU A 501 -5.81 -32.84 -5.84
CA LEU A 501 -7.03 -32.06 -5.61
C LEU A 501 -8.33 -32.87 -5.87
N ASP A 502 -8.23 -34.11 -6.36
CA ASP A 502 -9.37 -34.95 -6.76
C ASP A 502 -10.30 -35.33 -5.60
N GLY A 503 -9.85 -35.13 -4.34
CA GLY A 503 -10.66 -35.34 -3.15
C GLY A 503 -11.61 -34.19 -2.79
N VAL A 504 -11.45 -33.00 -3.40
CA VAL A 504 -12.15 -31.76 -2.98
C VAL A 504 -13.61 -31.80 -3.37
N ASP A 505 -13.91 -32.14 -4.62
CA ASP A 505 -15.28 -32.15 -5.13
C ASP A 505 -16.13 -33.21 -4.41
N ASN A 506 -15.56 -34.39 -4.20
CA ASN A 506 -16.21 -35.47 -3.44
C ASN A 506 -16.48 -35.08 -1.98
N ALA A 507 -15.59 -34.32 -1.36
CA ALA A 507 -15.77 -33.85 0.02
C ALA A 507 -16.79 -32.70 0.11
N ILE A 508 -16.78 -31.77 -0.85
CA ILE A 508 -17.83 -30.74 -0.99
C ILE A 508 -19.18 -31.43 -1.14
N ASP A 509 -19.30 -32.40 -2.04
CA ASP A 509 -20.54 -33.15 -2.26
C ASP A 509 -21.01 -33.87 -0.98
N GLN A 510 -20.11 -34.50 -0.22
CA GLN A 510 -20.44 -35.14 1.06
C GLN A 510 -20.94 -34.17 2.13
N VAL A 511 -20.32 -32.99 2.23
CA VAL A 511 -20.72 -31.93 3.17
C VAL A 511 -22.08 -31.37 2.77
N VAL A 512 -22.26 -31.02 1.49
CA VAL A 512 -23.53 -30.53 0.96
C VAL A 512 -24.63 -31.57 1.16
N ASP A 513 -24.38 -32.85 0.88
CA ASP A 513 -25.38 -33.91 1.02
C ASP A 513 -25.78 -34.15 2.47
N SER A 514 -24.83 -34.18 3.39
CA SER A 514 -25.10 -34.29 4.83
C SER A 514 -25.94 -33.11 5.32
N TYR A 515 -25.61 -31.92 4.87
CA TYR A 515 -26.25 -30.67 5.25
C TYR A 515 -27.68 -30.53 4.68
N VAL A 516 -27.85 -30.84 3.40
CA VAL A 516 -29.17 -30.86 2.74
C VAL A 516 -30.05 -31.94 3.37
N ALA A 517 -29.50 -33.11 3.73
CA ALA A 517 -30.25 -34.14 4.45
C ALA A 517 -30.78 -33.64 5.81
N GLU A 518 -29.96 -32.90 6.57
CA GLU A 518 -30.40 -32.30 7.84
C GLU A 518 -31.50 -31.24 7.62
N LEU A 519 -31.35 -30.36 6.62
CA LEU A 519 -32.35 -29.33 6.30
C LEU A 519 -33.71 -29.96 5.96
N LEU A 520 -33.71 -31.02 5.16
CA LEU A 520 -34.93 -31.71 4.73
C LEU A 520 -35.57 -32.52 5.86
N SER A 521 -34.78 -32.99 6.83
CA SER A 521 -35.30 -33.66 8.03
C SER A 521 -36.20 -32.74 8.88
N LYS A 522 -36.06 -31.42 8.72
CA LYS A 522 -36.82 -30.38 9.42
C LYS A 522 -38.07 -29.92 8.65
N LEU A 523 -38.34 -30.44 7.46
CA LEU A 523 -39.48 -30.06 6.61
C LEU A 523 -40.50 -31.21 6.52
N GLN A 524 -41.80 -30.91 6.66
CA GLN A 524 -42.86 -31.92 6.55
C GLN A 524 -43.16 -32.27 5.08
N SER A 525 -43.21 -33.57 4.77
CA SER A 525 -43.17 -34.17 3.43
C SER A 525 -44.19 -33.64 2.40
N SER A 526 -43.70 -33.17 1.25
CA SER A 526 -44.42 -33.06 -0.02
C SER A 526 -43.46 -33.29 -1.22
N GLU A 527 -43.97 -33.61 -2.41
CA GLU A 527 -43.17 -33.72 -3.66
C GLU A 527 -42.38 -32.43 -3.99
N GLU A 528 -42.85 -31.27 -3.51
CA GLU A 528 -42.19 -29.97 -3.69
C GLU A 528 -40.84 -29.92 -2.96
N ILE A 529 -40.66 -30.72 -1.90
CA ILE A 529 -39.39 -30.85 -1.17
C ILE A 529 -38.27 -31.39 -2.07
N TYR A 530 -38.56 -32.26 -3.04
CA TYR A 530 -37.53 -32.85 -3.89
C TYR A 530 -36.97 -31.85 -4.92
N VAL A 531 -37.83 -31.04 -5.52
CA VAL A 531 -37.43 -29.98 -6.46
C VAL A 531 -36.68 -28.86 -5.72
N ILE A 532 -37.17 -28.50 -4.53
CA ILE A 532 -36.53 -27.52 -3.65
C ILE A 532 -35.17 -28.03 -3.15
N LYS A 533 -35.06 -29.33 -2.81
CA LYS A 533 -33.81 -30.01 -2.48
C LYS A 533 -32.76 -29.86 -3.58
N GLY A 534 -33.14 -30.15 -4.83
CA GLY A 534 -32.21 -30.06 -5.97
C GLY A 534 -31.66 -28.65 -6.16
N LYS A 535 -32.53 -27.64 -6.16
CA LYS A 535 -32.12 -26.23 -6.33
C LYS A 535 -31.31 -25.68 -5.15
N ILE A 536 -31.70 -26.03 -3.92
CA ILE A 536 -30.93 -25.65 -2.72
C ILE A 536 -29.55 -26.30 -2.76
N LYS A 537 -29.48 -27.60 -3.08
CA LYS A 537 -28.20 -28.34 -3.22
C LYS A 537 -27.29 -27.68 -4.25
N GLU A 538 -27.82 -27.34 -5.42
CA GLU A 538 -27.06 -26.69 -6.50
C GLU A 538 -26.53 -25.31 -6.09
N VAL A 539 -27.37 -24.44 -5.50
CA VAL A 539 -26.95 -23.10 -5.05
C VAL A 539 -25.86 -23.17 -3.98
N TYR A 540 -25.99 -24.08 -3.01
CA TYR A 540 -24.98 -24.23 -1.95
C TYR A 540 -23.70 -24.88 -2.44
N ARG A 541 -23.82 -25.89 -3.31
CA ARG A 541 -22.67 -26.51 -3.97
C ARG A 541 -21.87 -25.46 -4.73
N LEU A 542 -22.54 -24.64 -5.55
CA LEU A 542 -21.89 -23.55 -6.28
C LEU A 542 -21.18 -22.57 -5.34
N LYS A 543 -21.84 -22.12 -4.25
CA LYS A 543 -21.20 -21.23 -3.27
C LYS A 543 -19.98 -21.86 -2.57
N MET A 544 -20.05 -23.15 -2.26
CA MET A 544 -18.92 -23.87 -1.67
C MET A 544 -17.78 -24.04 -2.68
N GLU A 545 -18.08 -24.36 -3.94
CA GLU A 545 -17.11 -24.45 -5.03
C GLU A 545 -16.40 -23.11 -5.22
N GLN A 546 -17.17 -22.02 -5.30
CA GLN A 546 -16.62 -20.66 -5.40
C GLN A 546 -15.70 -20.33 -4.21
N MET A 547 -16.10 -20.64 -2.97
CA MET A 547 -15.29 -20.35 -1.77
C MET A 547 -14.04 -21.22 -1.72
N ALA A 548 -14.18 -22.49 -2.11
CA ALA A 548 -13.07 -23.41 -2.24
C ALA A 548 -12.06 -22.91 -3.29
N SER A 549 -12.50 -22.37 -4.43
CA SER A 549 -11.60 -21.77 -5.43
C SER A 549 -10.85 -20.56 -4.88
N VAL A 550 -11.51 -19.64 -4.16
CA VAL A 550 -10.83 -18.51 -3.49
C VAL A 550 -9.74 -18.99 -2.53
N LEU A 551 -10.08 -19.95 -1.66
CA LEU A 551 -9.15 -20.48 -0.67
C LEU A 551 -8.03 -21.31 -1.28
N ARG A 552 -8.30 -22.03 -2.38
CA ARG A 552 -7.31 -22.79 -3.15
C ARG A 552 -6.27 -21.87 -3.77
N ILE A 553 -6.72 -20.82 -4.46
CA ILE A 553 -5.84 -19.80 -5.05
C ILE A 553 -5.00 -19.18 -3.94
N TYR A 554 -5.64 -18.69 -2.86
CA TYR A 554 -4.92 -18.07 -1.76
C TYR A 554 -3.89 -19.00 -1.12
N SER A 555 -4.27 -20.23 -0.76
CA SER A 555 -3.39 -21.16 -0.03
C SER A 555 -2.16 -21.52 -0.87
N TYR A 556 -2.35 -21.67 -2.18
CA TYR A 556 -1.23 -21.91 -3.08
C TYR A 556 -0.28 -20.73 -3.16
N LEU A 557 -0.81 -19.52 -3.42
CA LEU A 557 -0.01 -18.30 -3.48
C LEU A 557 0.74 -18.07 -2.17
N TYR A 558 0.08 -18.28 -1.03
CA TYR A 558 0.70 -18.16 0.29
C TYR A 558 1.85 -19.17 0.49
N ALA A 559 1.61 -20.45 0.22
CA ALA A 559 2.64 -21.49 0.40
C ALA A 559 3.86 -21.24 -0.50
N ARG A 560 3.61 -20.83 -1.75
CA ARG A 560 4.67 -20.49 -2.69
C ARG A 560 5.43 -19.23 -2.32
N LEU A 561 4.75 -18.15 -1.92
CA LEU A 561 5.44 -16.95 -1.41
C LEU A 561 6.26 -17.27 -0.16
N ARG A 562 5.73 -18.09 0.75
CA ARG A 562 6.47 -18.51 1.94
C ARG A 562 7.72 -19.31 1.57
N HIS A 563 7.62 -20.23 0.61
CA HIS A 563 8.77 -20.94 0.06
C HIS A 563 9.78 -19.96 -0.54
N VAL A 564 9.32 -19.09 -1.44
CA VAL A 564 10.11 -18.05 -2.11
C VAL A 564 10.87 -17.17 -1.14
N PHE A 565 10.19 -16.70 -0.10
CA PHE A 565 10.77 -15.80 0.87
C PHE A 565 11.63 -16.52 1.91
N GLY A 566 11.33 -17.79 2.21
CA GLY A 566 12.08 -18.60 3.16
C GLY A 566 13.34 -19.25 2.57
N SER A 567 13.34 -19.60 1.29
CA SER A 567 14.46 -20.26 0.60
C SER A 567 15.67 -19.34 0.42
N ASN A 568 15.46 -18.02 0.40
CA ASN A 568 16.52 -17.04 0.22
C ASN A 568 17.43 -16.86 1.45
N GLY A 569 17.23 -17.65 2.51
CA GLY A 569 18.23 -17.85 3.56
C GLY A 569 18.62 -16.61 4.36
N THR A 570 17.97 -15.47 4.14
CA THR A 570 18.19 -14.27 4.95
C THR A 570 17.41 -14.47 6.21
N GLY A 571 18.06 -15.12 7.19
CA GLY A 571 17.54 -15.15 8.55
C GLY A 571 17.23 -13.72 8.92
N PHE A 572 15.93 -13.38 8.91
CA PHE A 572 15.45 -12.11 9.42
C PHE A 572 15.78 -12.14 10.91
N ALA A 573 16.99 -11.67 11.24
CA ALA A 573 17.56 -11.73 12.57
C ALA A 573 17.33 -10.38 13.23
N TYR A 574 16.08 -10.10 13.53
CA TYR A 574 15.74 -9.01 14.41
C TYR A 574 15.46 -9.57 15.80
N SER A 575 16.51 -9.62 16.62
CA SER A 575 16.37 -9.93 18.03
C SER A 575 16.50 -8.68 18.87
N PHE A 576 15.49 -8.47 19.70
CA PHE A 576 15.49 -7.44 20.74
C PHE A 576 16.22 -7.84 22.01
N ASN A 577 16.66 -9.09 22.09
CA ASN A 577 17.34 -9.56 23.27
C ASN A 577 18.72 -8.89 23.37
N TYR A 578 18.97 -8.17 24.47
CA TYR A 578 20.23 -7.44 24.67
C TYR A 578 21.46 -8.37 24.62
N LYS A 579 21.31 -9.67 24.93
CA LYS A 579 22.37 -10.66 24.77
C LYS A 579 22.71 -10.92 23.29
N ASP A 580 21.70 -11.00 22.43
CA ASP A 580 21.89 -11.26 21.01
C ASP A 580 22.54 -10.06 20.28
N ARG A 581 22.45 -8.84 20.83
CA ARG A 581 23.20 -7.66 20.35
C ARG A 581 24.72 -7.84 20.40
N LEU A 582 25.24 -8.63 21.35
CA LEU A 582 26.67 -8.86 21.48
C LEU A 582 27.15 -10.05 20.64
N GLU A 583 26.25 -10.96 20.28
CA GLU A 583 26.60 -12.24 19.65
C GLU A 583 26.25 -12.30 18.15
N ASN A 584 25.23 -11.57 17.67
CA ASN A 584 24.73 -11.68 16.29
C ASN A 584 25.03 -10.49 15.36
N GLY A 585 25.83 -9.51 15.82
CA GLY A 585 26.18 -8.32 15.02
C GLY A 585 24.97 -7.42 14.73
N ASP A 586 25.23 -6.14 14.45
CA ASP A 586 24.19 -5.31 13.84
C ASP A 586 23.96 -5.77 12.40
N SER A 587 22.75 -5.56 11.85
CA SER A 587 22.50 -5.77 10.43
C SER A 587 23.56 -5.03 9.61
N GLU A 588 24.42 -5.79 8.92
CA GLU A 588 25.48 -5.25 8.06
C GLU A 588 24.89 -4.27 7.03
N PHE A 589 23.69 -4.58 6.52
CA PHE A 589 22.88 -3.70 5.68
C PHE A 589 22.56 -2.36 6.37
N CYS A 590 22.04 -2.38 7.61
CA CYS A 590 21.74 -1.13 8.33
C CYS A 590 22.99 -0.27 8.54
N LYS A 591 24.10 -0.89 8.93
CA LYS A 591 25.40 -0.22 9.11
C LYS A 591 25.89 0.39 7.81
N GLU A 592 25.93 -0.41 6.75
CA GLU A 592 26.43 -0.01 5.44
C GLU A 592 25.71 1.24 4.93
N TYR A 593 24.38 1.24 4.94
CA TYR A 593 23.58 2.35 4.42
C TYR A 593 23.69 3.61 5.28
N ILE A 594 23.79 3.47 6.60
CA ILE A 594 24.02 4.63 7.49
C ILE A 594 25.43 5.20 7.28
N ASP A 595 26.44 4.36 7.09
CA ASP A 595 27.83 4.78 6.88
C ASP A 595 28.08 5.41 5.49
N ARG A 596 27.24 5.08 4.48
CA ARG A 596 27.24 5.72 3.15
C ARG A 596 26.92 7.21 3.21
N LYS A 597 26.10 7.67 4.17
CA LYS A 597 25.84 9.09 4.47
C LYS A 597 27.03 9.77 5.15
N LYS A 598 28.15 9.88 4.41
CA LYS A 598 29.42 10.47 4.85
C LYS A 598 29.23 11.90 5.36
N GLY A 599 29.85 12.21 6.50
CA GLY A 599 29.93 13.57 7.05
C GLY A 599 29.37 13.75 8.47
N ASN A 600 28.60 12.79 8.98
CA ASN A 600 27.88 12.93 10.26
C ASN A 600 28.28 11.90 11.35
N GLY A 601 29.32 11.10 11.12
CA GLY A 601 29.78 10.02 12.02
C GLY A 601 29.37 8.64 11.53
N THR A 602 30.13 7.60 11.89
CA THR A 602 29.76 6.20 11.60
C THR A 602 28.67 5.72 12.56
N PHE A 603 27.92 4.70 12.17
CA PHE A 603 26.89 4.05 13.00
C PHE A 603 27.43 3.74 14.41
N GLU A 604 28.56 3.04 14.49
CA GLU A 604 29.22 2.68 15.76
C GLU A 604 29.74 3.92 16.51
N GLY A 605 30.19 4.92 15.76
CA GLY A 605 30.62 6.20 16.30
C GLY A 605 29.49 6.90 17.04
N ILE A 606 28.27 6.92 16.48
CA ILE A 606 27.10 7.55 17.11
C ILE A 606 26.66 6.74 18.32
N LEU A 607 26.52 5.42 18.20
CA LEU A 607 26.09 4.54 19.29
C LEU A 607 27.00 4.60 20.51
N LYS A 608 28.32 4.71 20.31
CA LYS A 608 29.31 4.72 21.40
C LYS A 608 29.10 5.85 22.41
N TYR A 609 28.65 7.02 21.95
CA TYR A 609 28.52 8.20 22.81
C TYR A 609 27.07 8.56 23.13
N TYR A 610 26.11 7.94 22.45
CA TYR A 610 24.68 8.17 22.65
C TYR A 610 24.18 7.54 23.95
N LYS A 611 23.48 8.33 24.76
CA LYS A 611 22.84 7.91 26.00
C LYS A 611 21.37 7.62 25.72
N ILE A 612 20.98 6.36 25.89
CA ILE A 612 19.59 5.97 25.79
C ILE A 612 18.79 6.60 26.95
N PRO A 613 17.68 7.31 26.68
CA PRO A 613 16.88 7.97 27.72
C PRO A 613 16.27 7.00 28.75
N HIS A 614 15.98 7.53 29.94
CA HIS A 614 15.04 6.94 30.93
C HIS A 614 15.29 5.48 31.35
N GLY A 615 16.53 4.99 31.29
CA GLY A 615 16.87 3.61 31.65
C GLY A 615 16.35 2.56 30.66
N ASN A 616 15.89 2.99 29.47
CA ASN A 616 15.60 2.08 28.37
C ASN A 616 16.91 1.42 27.91
N ARG A 617 16.83 0.15 27.49
CA ARG A 617 17.97 -0.55 26.86
C ARG A 617 17.97 -0.39 25.34
N ILE A 618 16.84 0.04 24.76
CA ILE A 618 16.62 0.18 23.32
C ILE A 618 16.00 1.55 23.07
N ASN A 619 16.46 2.21 22.01
CA ASN A 619 15.90 3.44 21.47
C ASN A 619 14.97 3.08 20.30
N HIS A 620 13.79 3.70 20.20
CA HIS A 620 12.84 3.34 19.14
C HIS A 620 13.38 3.71 17.75
N GLY A 621 14.01 4.87 17.54
CA GLY A 621 14.62 5.21 16.25
C GLY A 621 15.64 4.18 15.76
N PHE A 622 16.51 3.69 16.66
CA PHE A 622 17.45 2.62 16.32
C PHE A 622 16.76 1.27 16.03
N ALA A 623 15.71 0.94 16.77
CA ALA A 623 14.94 -0.28 16.54
C ALA A 623 14.19 -0.21 15.21
N SER A 624 13.49 0.89 14.95
CA SER A 624 12.81 1.20 13.70
C SER A 624 13.75 1.11 12.49
N ALA A 625 14.93 1.72 12.56
CA ALA A 625 15.91 1.68 11.47
C ALA A 625 16.42 0.25 11.21
N LYS A 626 16.65 -0.54 12.27
CA LYS A 626 17.04 -1.95 12.13
C LYS A 626 15.95 -2.81 11.52
N TYR A 627 14.70 -2.62 11.96
CA TYR A 627 13.56 -3.33 11.40
C TYR A 627 13.35 -2.96 9.91
N ALA A 628 13.43 -1.67 9.58
CA ALA A 628 13.38 -1.20 8.18
C ALA A 628 14.50 -1.82 7.34
N ALA A 629 15.74 -1.82 7.83
CA ALA A 629 16.88 -2.43 7.13
C ALA A 629 16.68 -3.92 6.88
N ALA A 630 16.14 -4.64 7.87
CA ALA A 630 15.84 -6.06 7.74
C ALA A 630 14.73 -6.31 6.70
N MET A 631 13.67 -5.50 6.69
CA MET A 631 12.61 -5.59 5.68
C MET A 631 13.10 -5.25 4.27
N PHE A 632 13.89 -4.18 4.11
CA PHE A 632 14.46 -3.79 2.81
C PHE A 632 15.39 -4.88 2.29
N SER A 633 16.29 -5.40 3.13
CA SER A 633 17.17 -6.51 2.76
C SER A 633 16.37 -7.76 2.38
N PHE A 634 15.34 -8.12 3.16
CA PHE A 634 14.48 -9.27 2.88
C PHE A 634 13.82 -9.19 1.49
N PHE A 635 13.21 -8.06 1.15
CA PHE A 635 12.58 -7.89 -0.15
C PHE A 635 13.60 -7.78 -1.29
N ARG A 636 14.68 -7.01 -1.10
CA ARG A 636 15.78 -6.88 -2.07
C ARG A 636 16.34 -8.25 -2.43
N ASN A 637 16.68 -9.06 -1.43
CA ASN A 637 17.20 -10.41 -1.63
C ASN A 637 16.18 -11.32 -2.32
N SER A 638 14.89 -11.10 -2.09
CA SER A 638 13.82 -11.84 -2.78
C SER A 638 13.66 -11.49 -4.26
N ILE A 639 14.03 -10.28 -4.65
CA ILE A 639 14.09 -9.84 -6.04
C ILE A 639 15.37 -10.33 -6.71
N GLU A 640 16.51 -10.28 -6.00
CA GLU A 640 17.82 -10.71 -6.49
C GLU A 640 17.92 -12.23 -6.68
N ALA A 641 17.26 -13.00 -5.80
CA ALA A 641 17.34 -14.44 -5.82
C ALA A 641 17.08 -15.00 -7.23
N GLU A 642 18.09 -15.68 -7.76
CA GLU A 642 17.96 -16.49 -8.95
C GLU A 642 17.15 -17.72 -8.56
N LYS A 643 15.97 -17.87 -9.15
CA LYS A 643 15.08 -18.99 -8.82
C LYS A 643 15.04 -19.94 -9.99
N ASP A 644 15.36 -21.20 -9.68
CA ASP A 644 15.34 -22.31 -10.63
C ASP A 644 13.93 -22.59 -11.17
N GLU A 645 12.88 -22.18 -10.45
CA GLU A 645 11.47 -22.36 -10.86
C GLU A 645 10.89 -21.10 -11.52
N ALA A 646 10.48 -21.22 -12.79
CA ALA A 646 9.84 -20.14 -13.56
C ALA A 646 8.60 -19.53 -12.88
N LEU A 647 7.92 -20.31 -12.05
CA LEU A 647 6.76 -19.90 -11.29
C LEU A 647 7.11 -18.94 -10.16
N ASP A 648 8.11 -19.27 -9.36
CA ASP A 648 8.51 -18.46 -8.21
C ASP A 648 9.01 -17.07 -8.64
N LEU A 649 9.60 -17.00 -9.83
CA LEU A 649 9.96 -15.76 -10.50
C LEU A 649 8.71 -14.97 -10.92
N LYS A 650 7.72 -15.63 -11.53
CA LYS A 650 6.46 -15.01 -11.94
C LYS A 650 5.71 -14.39 -10.75
N MET A 651 5.77 -15.01 -9.57
CA MET A 651 5.16 -14.45 -8.35
C MET A 651 5.83 -13.16 -7.90
N VAL A 652 7.16 -13.10 -7.92
CA VAL A 652 7.93 -11.89 -7.61
C VAL A 652 7.66 -10.82 -8.67
N GLU A 653 7.59 -11.20 -9.95
CA GLU A 653 7.21 -10.29 -11.05
C GLU A 653 5.84 -9.65 -10.80
N ILE A 654 4.84 -10.43 -10.40
CA ILE A 654 3.49 -9.91 -10.09
C ILE A 654 3.51 -9.04 -8.84
N LEU A 655 4.18 -9.48 -7.77
CA LEU A 655 4.20 -8.73 -6.52
C LEU A 655 4.84 -7.35 -6.68
N PHE A 656 6.00 -7.26 -7.34
CA PHE A 656 6.76 -6.01 -7.45
C PHE A 656 6.51 -5.22 -8.76
N ASP A 657 5.52 -5.64 -9.55
CA ASP A 657 5.22 -5.09 -10.88
C ASP A 657 6.44 -5.05 -11.81
N ILE A 658 7.29 -6.09 -11.73
CA ILE A 658 8.49 -6.25 -12.57
C ILE A 658 8.07 -6.94 -13.85
N SER A 659 8.32 -6.30 -14.99
CA SER A 659 7.90 -6.84 -16.28
C SER A 659 8.82 -7.97 -16.77
N ASN A 660 8.22 -9.07 -17.22
CA ASN A 660 8.90 -10.13 -17.93
C ASN A 660 9.38 -9.62 -19.32
N SER A 661 10.69 -9.52 -19.51
CA SER A 661 11.34 -9.27 -20.81
C SER A 661 12.56 -10.18 -20.93
N GLU A 662 13.12 -10.37 -22.13
CA GLU A 662 14.35 -11.14 -22.35
C GLU A 662 15.55 -10.63 -21.50
N LYS A 663 15.49 -9.39 -21.02
CA LYS A 663 16.49 -8.73 -20.16
C LYS A 663 16.14 -8.81 -18.67
N LYS A 664 15.61 -9.95 -18.20
CA LYS A 664 15.09 -10.10 -16.82
C LYS A 664 16.07 -9.65 -15.74
N GLU A 665 17.34 -10.01 -15.90
CA GLU A 665 18.40 -9.65 -14.94
C GLU A 665 18.65 -8.14 -14.90
N GLU A 666 18.74 -7.50 -16.06
CA GLU A 666 18.93 -6.05 -16.18
C GLU A 666 17.79 -5.26 -15.53
N TYR A 667 16.53 -5.66 -15.74
CA TYR A 667 15.38 -4.98 -15.14
C TYR A 667 15.28 -5.20 -13.62
N ARG A 668 15.62 -6.39 -13.12
CA ARG A 668 15.65 -6.65 -11.67
C ARG A 668 16.75 -5.84 -10.99
N ASN A 669 17.95 -5.86 -11.56
CA ASN A 669 19.08 -5.09 -11.05
C ASN A 669 18.75 -3.59 -11.10
N LYS A 670 18.22 -3.10 -12.22
CA LYS A 670 17.76 -1.71 -12.34
C LYS A 670 16.69 -1.36 -11.30
N TYR A 671 15.72 -2.25 -11.07
CA TYR A 671 14.69 -2.02 -10.06
C TYR A 671 15.31 -1.88 -8.67
N ILE A 672 16.27 -2.74 -8.30
CA ILE A 672 16.96 -2.66 -7.00
C ILE A 672 17.81 -1.40 -6.89
N ASP A 673 18.62 -1.12 -7.91
CA ASP A 673 19.47 0.09 -7.97
C ASP A 673 18.62 1.36 -7.86
N ASP A 674 17.42 1.36 -8.44
CA ASP A 674 16.44 2.45 -8.35
C ASP A 674 15.90 2.66 -6.92
N TYR A 675 16.05 1.71 -5.99
CA TYR A 675 15.60 1.83 -4.59
C TYR A 675 16.71 1.92 -3.55
N ASP A 676 17.95 1.56 -3.86
CA ASP A 676 19.06 1.65 -2.91
C ASP A 676 19.21 3.07 -2.33
N HIS A 677 19.07 4.12 -3.16
CA HIS A 677 19.12 5.50 -2.67
C HIS A 677 17.95 5.85 -1.72
N ILE A 678 16.75 5.30 -1.98
CA ILE A 678 15.57 5.45 -1.12
C ILE A 678 15.84 4.80 0.24
N PHE A 679 16.38 3.57 0.24
CA PHE A 679 16.73 2.87 1.46
C PHE A 679 17.75 3.66 2.28
N GLU A 680 18.77 4.24 1.65
CA GLU A 680 19.77 5.07 2.31
C GLU A 680 19.14 6.27 3.02
N ASN A 681 18.32 7.04 2.32
CA ASN A 681 17.65 8.24 2.84
C ASN A 681 16.72 7.90 4.00
N VAL A 682 15.91 6.86 3.84
CA VAL A 682 14.92 6.42 4.84
C VAL A 682 15.60 5.89 6.10
N LEU A 683 16.56 4.97 5.96
CA LEU A 683 17.25 4.37 7.09
C LEU A 683 18.00 5.41 7.91
N TYR A 684 18.67 6.35 7.24
CA TYR A 684 19.39 7.41 7.91
C TYR A 684 18.44 8.37 8.65
N ALA A 685 17.36 8.82 8.01
CA ALA A 685 16.37 9.68 8.64
C ALA A 685 15.72 9.03 9.87
N ILE A 686 15.33 7.74 9.78
CA ILE A 686 14.78 7.00 10.92
C ILE A 686 15.84 6.80 12.00
N PHE A 687 17.09 6.51 11.64
CA PHE A 687 18.14 6.27 12.64
C PHE A 687 18.42 7.52 13.48
N ILE A 688 18.39 8.71 12.88
CA ILE A 688 18.76 9.96 13.56
C ILE A 688 17.59 10.71 14.20
N HIS A 689 16.33 10.35 13.94
CA HIS A 689 15.17 11.15 14.40
C HIS A 689 15.06 11.29 15.92
N ASP A 690 15.61 10.35 16.68
CA ASP A 690 15.64 10.44 18.15
C ASP A 690 17.06 10.73 18.70
N VAL A 691 18.03 11.04 17.83
CA VAL A 691 19.43 11.31 18.18
C VAL A 691 19.65 12.81 18.44
N TYR A 692 19.37 13.24 19.67
CA TYR A 692 19.52 14.63 20.08
C TYR A 692 20.89 14.93 20.73
N PRO A 693 21.44 16.15 20.57
CA PRO A 693 22.77 16.50 21.09
C PRO A 693 22.92 16.38 22.61
N ASP A 694 21.87 16.69 23.36
CA ASP A 694 21.82 16.59 24.83
C ASP A 694 21.89 15.14 25.35
N LYS A 695 21.60 14.16 24.48
CA LYS A 695 21.73 12.74 24.76
C LYS A 695 23.17 12.23 24.61
N PHE A 696 24.18 13.02 24.26
CA PHE A 696 25.57 12.55 24.16
C PHE A 696 26.36 12.70 25.47
N GLN A 697 27.34 11.81 25.71
CA GLN A 697 28.20 11.86 26.91
C GLN A 697 29.23 13.01 26.88
N GLY A 698 29.45 13.64 28.04
CA GLY A 698 30.17 14.90 28.25
C GLY A 698 31.50 15.06 27.50
N GLY A 699 31.48 15.93 26.48
CA GLY A 699 32.66 16.27 25.66
C GLY A 699 32.79 15.46 24.37
N SER A 700 31.84 14.58 24.05
CA SER A 700 31.75 13.93 22.75
C SER A 700 31.82 14.96 21.62
N LYS A 701 32.56 14.66 20.54
CA LYS A 701 32.52 15.47 19.30
C LYS A 701 31.10 15.61 18.72
N TYR A 702 30.19 14.71 19.12
CA TYR A 702 28.78 14.72 18.74
C TYR A 702 27.90 15.57 19.68
N TYR A 703 28.37 15.95 20.87
CA TYR A 703 27.62 16.81 21.81
C TYR A 703 27.35 18.21 21.23
N ASN A 704 28.23 18.67 20.33
CA ASN A 704 28.10 19.92 19.61
C ASN A 704 27.47 19.74 18.22
N MET A 705 26.83 18.60 17.90
CA MET A 705 26.07 18.45 16.67
C MET A 705 24.82 19.35 16.71
N SER A 706 24.96 20.65 16.44
CA SER A 706 23.91 21.29 15.65
C SER A 706 23.91 20.57 14.31
N THR A 707 22.81 19.92 13.92
CA THR A 707 22.77 18.97 12.81
C THR A 707 23.53 19.52 11.60
N SER A 708 24.74 18.99 11.38
CA SER A 708 25.47 19.17 10.13
C SER A 708 24.85 18.32 9.01
N ILE A 709 23.61 17.84 9.24
CA ILE A 709 22.78 17.14 8.28
C ILE A 709 22.62 18.07 7.08
N THR A 710 23.38 17.75 6.04
CA THR A 710 23.36 18.45 4.77
C THR A 710 22.35 17.85 3.81
N ASP A 711 21.88 16.63 4.11
CA ASP A 711 20.87 15.89 3.37
C ASP A 711 19.48 16.52 3.54
N ALA A 712 18.86 16.92 2.44
CA ALA A 712 17.62 17.69 2.50
C ALA A 712 16.42 16.86 2.96
N PHE A 713 16.37 15.57 2.60
CA PHE A 713 15.31 14.66 3.00
C PHE A 713 15.31 14.44 4.52
N SER A 714 16.47 14.08 5.08
CA SER A 714 16.62 13.84 6.52
C SER A 714 16.37 15.11 7.33
N TYR A 715 16.77 16.27 6.81
CA TYR A 715 16.45 17.53 7.45
C TYR A 715 14.94 17.82 7.46
N LEU A 716 14.24 17.57 6.34
CA LEU A 716 12.78 17.69 6.27
C LEU A 716 12.08 16.72 7.23
N ALA A 717 12.57 15.49 7.35
CA ALA A 717 12.08 14.48 8.28
C ALA A 717 12.12 15.00 9.71
N LEU A 718 13.27 15.49 10.17
CA LEU A 718 13.44 16.06 11.51
C LEU A 718 12.61 17.33 11.74
N VAL A 719 12.53 18.21 10.75
CA VAL A 719 11.70 19.42 10.85
C VAL A 719 10.24 19.05 10.99
N SER A 720 9.74 18.12 10.18
CA SER A 720 8.33 17.70 10.24
C SER A 720 8.03 16.97 11.54
N ASP A 721 8.94 16.11 12.00
CA ASP A 721 8.81 15.39 13.27
C ASP A 721 8.78 16.36 14.46
N ALA A 722 9.69 17.34 14.50
CA ALA A 722 9.67 18.35 15.55
C ALA A 722 8.46 19.31 15.46
N LEU A 723 8.00 19.59 14.23
CA LEU A 723 6.87 20.47 14.00
C LEU A 723 5.53 19.80 14.20
N GLN A 724 5.38 18.50 14.43
CA GLN A 724 4.06 17.84 14.44
C GLN A 724 3.32 17.84 15.79
N ASP A 725 3.92 18.39 16.84
CA ASP A 725 3.40 18.36 18.23
C ASP A 725 2.03 19.08 18.40
N TRP A 726 1.44 19.61 17.32
CA TRP A 726 0.27 20.49 17.34
C TRP A 726 -1.11 19.86 17.25
N ASN A 727 -1.23 18.60 16.83
CA ASN A 727 -2.56 17.97 16.71
C ASN A 727 -2.85 16.99 17.84
N ARG A 728 -2.01 16.94 18.89
CA ARG A 728 -2.26 16.07 20.03
C ARG A 728 -3.46 16.61 20.81
N PRO A 729 -4.58 15.86 20.91
CA PRO A 729 -5.72 16.24 21.75
C PRO A 729 -5.34 16.83 23.10
N GLN A 730 -5.94 17.96 23.46
CA GLN A 730 -5.77 18.61 24.78
C GLN A 730 -6.13 17.69 25.97
N SER A 731 -6.87 16.61 25.71
CA SER A 731 -7.26 15.58 26.68
C SER A 731 -6.23 14.44 26.86
N LEU A 732 -5.09 14.47 26.16
CA LEU A 732 -3.97 13.55 26.38
C LEU A 732 -3.14 14.05 27.58
N ASN A 733 -3.41 13.55 28.79
CA ASN A 733 -2.57 13.85 29.95
C ASN A 733 -1.25 13.03 29.88
N SER A 734 -0.10 13.69 29.83
CA SER A 734 1.22 13.05 29.85
C SER A 734 1.60 12.61 31.28
N SER A 735 0.73 11.91 31.99
CA SER A 735 0.87 11.57 33.42
C SER A 735 1.90 10.46 33.72
N LEU A 736 2.94 10.34 32.90
CA LEU A 736 4.20 9.66 33.24
C LEU A 736 5.44 10.56 33.04
N LEU A 737 5.22 11.85 32.77
CA LEU A 737 6.25 12.89 32.75
C LEU A 737 5.73 14.08 33.56
N ASP A 738 5.83 13.99 34.89
CA ASP A 738 5.48 15.03 35.88
C ASP A 738 6.22 16.38 35.71
N LEU A 739 6.86 16.64 34.56
CA LEU A 739 7.71 17.79 34.29
C LEU A 739 7.34 18.59 33.03
N ARG A 740 6.19 18.33 32.38
CA ARG A 740 5.82 19.06 31.15
C ARG A 740 4.48 19.83 31.24
N PRO A 741 4.35 20.83 32.14
CA PRO A 741 3.11 21.59 32.32
C PRO A 741 2.75 22.58 31.20
N TYR A 742 3.34 22.49 29.99
CA TYR A 742 3.23 23.52 28.94
C TYR A 742 2.93 23.00 27.51
N GLU A 743 2.63 21.71 27.30
CA GLU A 743 2.62 21.08 25.96
C GLU A 743 1.21 20.82 25.40
N HIS A 744 0.38 21.87 25.28
CA HIS A 744 -0.91 21.78 24.61
C HIS A 744 -1.00 22.79 23.46
N ALA A 745 -0.95 22.36 22.20
CA ALA A 745 -1.36 23.24 21.12
C ALA A 745 -2.88 23.52 21.20
N SER A 746 -3.24 24.77 21.04
CA SER A 746 -4.62 25.22 20.95
C SER A 746 -5.18 24.99 19.55
N ASP A 747 -6.50 25.08 19.41
CA ASP A 747 -7.18 24.97 18.11
C ASP A 747 -6.72 26.02 17.09
N SER A 748 -6.02 27.08 17.53
CA SER A 748 -5.46 28.16 16.71
C SER A 748 -4.00 27.95 16.31
N PHE A 749 -3.35 26.86 16.74
CA PHE A 749 -2.02 26.54 16.23
C PHE A 749 -2.10 26.29 14.72
N ASN A 750 -1.18 26.91 13.98
CA ASN A 750 -1.09 26.75 12.54
C ASN A 750 0.35 26.70 12.04
N ILE A 751 0.52 26.02 10.90
CA ILE A 751 1.73 26.03 10.09
C ILE A 751 1.34 26.49 8.70
N GLU A 752 1.87 27.63 8.29
CA GLU A 752 1.73 28.13 6.93
C GLU A 752 3.07 28.01 6.20
N VAL A 753 3.09 27.20 5.16
CA VAL A 753 4.26 27.05 4.31
C VAL A 753 4.12 27.99 3.13
N THR A 754 5.13 28.84 2.97
CA THR A 754 5.29 29.72 1.81
C THR A 754 6.48 29.25 0.99
N ASP A 755 6.57 29.77 -0.23
CA ASP A 755 7.69 29.53 -1.14
C ASP A 755 9.06 29.73 -0.45
N ARG A 756 9.14 30.72 0.45
CA ARG A 756 10.41 31.15 1.06
C ARG A 756 10.52 30.86 2.56
N GLY A 757 9.64 30.07 3.16
CA GLY A 757 9.73 29.76 4.58
C GLY A 757 8.49 29.13 5.18
N ILE A 758 8.64 28.65 6.40
CA ILE A 758 7.61 28.01 7.20
C ILE A 758 7.28 28.97 8.35
N ASN A 759 6.04 29.44 8.39
CA ASN A 759 5.52 30.26 9.49
C ASN A 759 4.80 29.34 10.46
N VAL A 760 5.22 29.35 11.71
CA VAL A 760 4.52 28.63 12.79
C VAL A 760 3.99 29.69 13.74
N TYR A 761 2.70 29.63 14.03
CA TYR A 761 2.06 30.61 14.89
C TYR A 761 0.85 30.02 15.60
N GLU A 762 0.42 30.71 16.64
CA GLU A 762 -0.68 30.27 17.47
C GLU A 762 -1.38 31.49 18.08
N GLU A 763 -2.69 31.63 17.85
CA GLU A 763 -3.46 32.73 18.46
C GLU A 763 -3.67 32.42 19.97
N GLY A 764 -3.14 33.24 20.87
CA GLY A 764 -3.32 33.01 22.31
C GLY A 764 -2.63 34.00 23.23
N VAL A 765 -2.72 33.73 24.55
CA VAL A 765 -2.07 34.48 25.63
C VAL A 765 -0.55 34.21 25.69
N GLU A 766 0.18 34.95 26.53
CA GLU A 766 1.64 34.81 26.77
C GLU A 766 2.12 33.36 26.94
N ALA A 767 1.30 32.47 27.53
CA ALA A 767 1.63 31.06 27.67
C ALA A 767 1.79 30.32 26.33
N SER A 768 0.98 30.65 25.31
CA SER A 768 1.11 30.08 23.96
C SER A 768 2.40 30.54 23.28
N GLN A 769 2.79 31.81 23.49
CA GLN A 769 4.06 32.34 22.98
C GLN A 769 5.25 31.61 23.61
N LYS A 770 5.27 31.47 24.94
CA LYS A 770 6.33 30.73 25.64
C LYS A 770 6.43 29.28 25.20
N ARG A 771 5.31 28.62 24.89
CA ARG A 771 5.32 27.26 24.30
C ARG A 771 5.94 27.25 22.91
N LEU A 772 5.48 28.12 22.01
CA LEU A 772 5.99 28.18 20.64
C LEU A 772 7.50 28.51 20.64
N GLU A 773 7.92 29.45 21.47
CA GLU A 773 9.33 29.76 21.69
C GLU A 773 10.09 28.55 22.23
N LYS A 774 9.54 27.82 23.22
CA LYS A 774 10.14 26.58 23.73
C LYS A 774 10.29 25.54 22.61
N MET A 775 9.24 25.26 21.84
CA MET A 775 9.29 24.31 20.72
C MET A 775 10.35 24.70 19.68
N ILE A 776 10.41 25.98 19.30
CA ILE A 776 11.45 26.50 18.39
C ILE A 776 12.84 26.41 19.03
N ASN A 777 12.95 26.64 20.34
CA ASN A 777 14.18 26.51 21.08
C ASN A 777 14.64 25.04 21.19
N ASP A 778 13.71 24.10 21.32
CA ASP A 778 14.00 22.67 21.36
C ASP A 778 14.50 22.20 19.98
N MET A 779 14.05 22.82 18.89
CA MET A 779 14.59 22.66 17.54
C MET A 779 15.96 23.32 17.29
N LYS A 780 16.59 23.98 18.28
CA LYS A 780 17.92 24.63 18.09
C LYS A 780 19.03 23.66 17.71
N HIS A 781 18.83 22.37 17.94
CA HIS A 781 19.73 21.35 17.44
C HIS A 781 19.72 21.28 15.91
N LEU A 782 18.67 21.71 15.21
CA LEU A 782 18.63 21.80 13.76
C LEU A 782 19.38 23.04 13.26
N LYS A 783 20.55 22.83 12.63
CA LYS A 783 21.35 23.93 12.11
C LYS A 783 20.60 24.63 10.98
N ASN A 784 20.57 25.96 10.98
CA ASN A 784 19.83 26.79 10.02
C ASN A 784 18.29 26.72 10.13
N ILE A 785 17.73 26.15 11.21
CA ILE A 785 16.27 26.12 11.38
C ILE A 785 15.64 27.52 11.31
N LYS A 786 16.33 28.54 11.83
CA LYS A 786 15.92 29.95 11.74
C LYS A 786 15.94 30.55 10.33
N ALA A 787 16.64 29.95 9.37
CA ALA A 787 16.59 30.37 7.97
C ALA A 787 15.32 29.86 7.27
N HIS A 788 14.79 28.73 7.74
CA HIS A 788 13.59 28.09 7.20
C HIS A 788 12.33 28.53 7.96
N LEU A 789 12.41 28.69 9.28
CA LEU A 789 11.36 29.26 10.12
C LEU A 789 11.44 30.79 10.04
N LYS A 790 10.43 31.43 9.44
CA LYS A 790 10.30 32.88 9.46
C LYS A 790 9.52 33.31 10.70
N ASP A 791 9.97 34.40 11.33
CA ASP A 791 9.53 34.86 12.65
C ASP A 791 8.01 34.70 12.86
N GLY A 792 7.63 33.84 13.80
CA GLY A 792 6.26 33.71 14.29
C GLY A 792 5.92 34.92 15.17
N TYR A 793 5.60 36.06 14.57
CA TYR A 793 4.95 37.14 15.29
C TYR A 793 3.47 36.81 15.44
N VAL A 794 3.00 36.68 16.67
CA VAL A 794 1.57 36.83 16.98
C VAL A 794 1.18 38.23 16.53
N GLN A 795 0.26 38.36 15.57
CA GLN A 795 -0.43 39.63 15.38
C GLN A 795 -1.27 39.88 16.63
N GLU A 796 -0.92 40.88 17.44
CA GLU A 796 -1.88 41.43 18.39
C GLU A 796 -3.10 41.86 17.57
N LYS A 797 -4.26 41.20 17.80
CA LYS A 797 -5.54 41.76 17.37
C LYS A 797 -5.72 43.06 18.14
N VAL A 798 -5.34 44.18 17.53
CA VAL A 798 -5.76 45.51 17.96
C VAL A 798 -7.28 45.52 17.79
N TYR A 799 -8.00 45.41 18.90
CA TYR A 799 -9.45 45.53 18.96
C TYR A 799 -9.90 46.97 18.73
#